data_AF-A0A2N9M662-F1
#
_entry.id   AF-A0A2N9M662-F1
#
_cell.length_a   1.000
_cell.length_b   1.000
_cell.length_c   1.000
_cell.angle_alpha   90.00
_cell.angle_beta   90.00
_cell.angle_gamma   90.00
#
_symmetry.space_group_name_H-M   'P 1'
#
loop_
_entity.id
_entity.type
_entity.pdbx_description
1 polymer ?
#
loop_
_entity_poly.entity_id
_entity_poly.type
_entity_poly.pdbx_seq_one_letter_code
_entity_poly.pdbx_strand_id
1 'polypeptide(L)'
;MTNSLFARCVSLKASSTLFVALVFTFISAFATGQQPGLHPPHLNPPPLPRTSPSSRPVQQAIPANSAIPAAGPTLSLSTWSAIGPASLNSGSGLDSGRITGVAVDPTNSNTIYIAAAGGGVWKTTDGGTTWTPLTDNQTTLSMGSIAIAPTNHLKIYAGTGEANNSVDSNYGHGVLVSNDGGSTWTLETANGGFEGVDIGQIAVDPTNENVAYAAVGGYGENGNYFTNEGIWKTTDGGATWGNTTAGVEPYSKFFGWTSVVVDPNTPSIVYAGAGDIQYSTYAGYTVNGVYRSTDSGATWALLANAPNGSSNSATGRIALAVSPAANSAGHHVLYVAVDSISSGGLLYLQRSDNADATTPTFTNLTSGTPNFMGSQGWYDIGFNVDSAGVVYAAGVSYGSNILRSTNFGVTWNDITVISGVEPHTDHHAIVFDSSNRMLLGNDGGIWRYDSTVPSWTDLNGNLNTIQFEGIGLHPTSATTVVGGSQDNGTELYSNNTVWTQTDGGDGGIAQFSQTSPSRCYDIHPVESFGPTEFFRRSDDGCQTWTPETSGFVNTFSDFYPPFVVDPTNGNHLLVGLDRVYETTNGATAWTAISTPGSNGFNNVVNDNNNTLDTVALAPANGPNPEVIYAATGDSNGGSLIFVSTDDGAVWNEEDLPCLASGHFSSGCRVNQIVTDPDDTTGQTAIAVTNNFTGGGQHVYRTINAGATWIDISSNLPDLPTWSAQVDTDVSHTIYISNDTAVYSSPNPYSTWTAYGTGLPSAQGYDLELNRSLHVLAVGTHGRGAWEILTPSGGNSPATMVSPTPSSTLTGASTTFSWNPGSGGTLTYYLWVGTSAGGYDLANTGPFTGTSATVTLPTSGATIYVRLWTLINGGAIQLHNDYTYIEATPAAGAITSPSPGSTLLSASTTFNWNAGTGGVTAYYLWVGTTAGGYDLANTGPFTGTSATVNLPTSGATIYVRLWTFINGGAIQLHNDYTYIEATPAAGAVTSPLPGSTLLSASTTFNWSAGTGGVTAYYLWIGTTAGGYDLANQGPFTGTSATVTLPTSGATIHVRLWTLINGGAIQLHNDYTYTEATPAAGVITSPAPSSTLTGASTTFNWNAGTGGVTAYFLWVGTTAGGYDLANQGPFTGTSATVTLPTSGATIHVRLWTLINGGAIQLHNDYTYIEATPAAGVITSPAPSSKLTSASTTFNWNAGTGGVTAYYLWIGTTAGGYDLANMGPISGTSATVTLPTNGATIHVRLWTWINGTPLDNDYTYTEAGP
;
A
#
# COMPACT_ATOMS: atom_id res chain seq x y z
N MET A 1 -0.46 8.92 56.87
CA MET A 1 -1.76 8.77 57.59
C MET A 1 -2.63 7.82 56.78
N THR A 2 -3.44 6.98 57.43
CA THR A 2 -4.72 6.38 56.92
C THR A 2 -4.79 5.88 55.47
N ASN A 3 -4.87 4.56 55.21
CA ASN A 3 -6.11 3.73 55.12
C ASN A 3 -6.94 4.00 53.84
N SER A 4 -7.57 3.04 53.14
CA SER A 4 -7.85 1.58 53.34
C SER A 4 -8.13 0.95 51.95
N LEU A 5 -7.78 -0.29 51.60
CA LEU A 5 -8.24 -1.60 52.13
C LEU A 5 -9.75 -1.88 51.92
N PHE A 6 -10.09 -2.74 50.95
CA PHE A 6 -11.37 -3.47 50.86
C PHE A 6 -11.21 -4.78 50.06
N ALA A 7 -12.04 -5.81 50.29
CA ALA A 7 -11.86 -7.13 49.67
C ALA A 7 -13.11 -8.04 49.64
N ARG A 8 -13.06 -9.05 48.74
CA ARG A 8 -13.70 -10.40 48.77
C ARG A 8 -15.18 -10.63 48.37
N CYS A 9 -15.35 -11.81 47.72
CA CYS A 9 -16.54 -12.70 47.65
C CYS A 9 -17.70 -12.31 46.70
N VAL A 10 -18.47 -13.24 46.09
CA VAL A 10 -18.47 -14.73 46.16
C VAL A 10 -18.90 -15.41 44.83
N SER A 11 -18.73 -16.73 44.72
CA SER A 11 -18.94 -17.61 43.55
C SER A 11 -20.37 -18.09 43.28
N LEU A 12 -20.63 -18.63 42.06
CA LEU A 12 -21.64 -19.67 41.79
C LEU A 12 -21.16 -20.67 40.70
N LYS A 13 -21.85 -21.81 40.50
CA LYS A 13 -21.38 -23.00 39.74
C LYS A 13 -22.44 -23.64 38.82
N ALA A 14 -21.95 -24.37 37.81
CA ALA A 14 -22.61 -25.45 37.04
C ALA A 14 -23.75 -25.01 36.06
N SER A 15 -24.09 -25.74 34.98
CA SER A 15 -23.97 -27.20 34.74
C SER A 15 -23.71 -27.64 33.29
N SER A 16 -23.40 -28.93 33.14
CA SER A 16 -23.22 -29.79 31.96
C SER A 16 -24.48 -29.93 31.04
N THR A 17 -24.53 -30.65 29.90
CA THR A 17 -23.99 -32.02 29.62
C THR A 17 -24.09 -32.47 28.13
N LEU A 18 -23.14 -33.32 27.68
CA LEU A 18 -23.19 -34.45 26.71
C LEU A 18 -23.86 -34.36 25.31
N PHE A 19 -23.16 -34.90 24.27
CA PHE A 19 -23.62 -36.04 23.45
C PHE A 19 -22.42 -36.80 22.81
N VAL A 20 -22.63 -37.98 22.18
CA VAL A 20 -21.59 -39.04 22.01
C VAL A 20 -21.66 -39.83 20.68
N ALA A 21 -20.49 -40.05 20.03
CA ALA A 21 -20.13 -41.13 19.05
C ALA A 21 -20.88 -41.17 17.67
N LEU A 22 -20.46 -41.91 16.61
CA LEU A 22 -19.71 -43.18 16.57
C LEU A 22 -18.99 -43.52 15.23
N VAL A 23 -17.88 -44.25 15.37
CA VAL A 23 -17.04 -45.09 14.46
C VAL A 23 -17.61 -45.55 13.09
N PHE A 24 -16.72 -45.61 12.08
CA PHE A 24 -16.67 -46.71 11.06
C PHE A 24 -15.21 -47.10 10.73
N THR A 25 -14.97 -48.26 10.08
CA THR A 25 -13.64 -48.91 10.03
C THR A 25 -13.40 -49.78 8.78
N PHE A 26 -12.12 -50.00 8.44
CA PHE A 26 -11.53 -51.02 7.53
C PHE A 26 -11.75 -50.92 6.00
N ILE A 27 -10.64 -51.08 5.26
CA ILE A 27 -10.30 -52.31 4.50
C ILE A 27 -8.78 -52.36 4.25
N SER A 28 -8.21 -53.55 4.05
CA SER A 28 -6.76 -53.81 3.90
C SER A 28 -6.47 -54.86 2.81
N ALA A 29 -5.36 -54.73 2.07
CA ALA A 29 -4.84 -55.78 1.18
C ALA A 29 -3.31 -55.69 0.99
N PHE A 30 -2.66 -56.83 0.74
CA PHE A 30 -1.21 -57.01 0.59
C PHE A 30 -0.79 -57.29 -0.87
N ALA A 31 0.49 -57.03 -1.21
CA ALA A 31 1.30 -57.92 -2.07
C ALA A 31 2.82 -57.67 -1.90
N THR A 32 3.66 -58.68 -2.12
CA THR A 32 5.12 -58.71 -1.90
C THR A 32 5.92 -59.07 -3.17
N GLY A 33 7.19 -58.65 -3.33
CA GLY A 33 7.99 -58.96 -4.54
C GLY A 33 9.53 -58.84 -4.47
N GLN A 34 10.19 -59.79 -3.82
CA GLN A 34 11.63 -60.22 -3.81
C GLN A 34 12.74 -59.55 -4.67
N GLN A 35 13.90 -59.36 -4.00
CA GLN A 35 15.34 -59.35 -4.46
C GLN A 35 15.83 -60.77 -4.89
N PRO A 36 17.11 -61.11 -5.30
CA PRO A 36 18.42 -60.39 -5.14
C PRO A 36 19.53 -60.56 -6.23
N GLY A 37 20.69 -59.89 -6.03
CA GLY A 37 22.06 -60.35 -6.42
C GLY A 37 22.79 -59.58 -7.54
N LEU A 38 24.15 -59.54 -7.67
CA LEU A 38 25.28 -60.06 -6.85
C LEU A 38 26.60 -59.25 -7.11
N HIS A 39 27.58 -59.33 -6.19
CA HIS A 39 28.91 -58.66 -6.11
C HIS A 39 30.05 -59.31 -6.95
N PRO A 40 31.36 -58.87 -6.92
CA PRO A 40 32.07 -57.58 -6.62
C PRO A 40 33.02 -57.20 -7.83
N PRO A 41 34.37 -56.89 -7.79
CA PRO A 41 35.31 -56.25 -6.81
C PRO A 41 36.41 -55.26 -7.37
N HIS A 42 37.15 -54.58 -6.46
CA HIS A 42 38.57 -54.05 -6.56
C HIS A 42 38.93 -52.89 -7.56
N LEU A 43 39.86 -51.94 -7.33
CA LEU A 43 40.73 -51.53 -6.19
C LEU A 43 41.27 -50.06 -6.34
N ASN A 44 41.73 -49.44 -5.24
CA ASN A 44 42.13 -48.02 -4.95
C ASN A 44 43.45 -47.50 -5.62
N PRO A 45 44.00 -46.26 -5.36
CA PRO A 45 43.51 -44.85 -5.21
C PRO A 45 44.35 -43.82 -6.06
N PRO A 46 44.71 -42.58 -5.60
CA PRO A 46 44.10 -41.24 -5.82
C PRO A 46 44.88 -40.33 -6.84
N PRO A 47 44.38 -39.14 -7.30
CA PRO A 47 44.43 -37.84 -6.54
C PRO A 47 43.26 -36.82 -6.82
N LEU A 48 43.35 -35.62 -6.20
CA LEU A 48 42.44 -34.44 -6.23
C LEU A 48 42.51 -33.61 -7.56
N PRO A 49 41.70 -32.55 -7.84
CA PRO A 49 40.65 -31.85 -7.05
C PRO A 49 39.30 -31.49 -7.77
N ARG A 50 38.35 -30.85 -7.03
CA ARG A 50 37.15 -30.01 -7.40
C ARG A 50 36.30 -30.34 -8.65
N THR A 51 34.97 -30.52 -8.48
CA THR A 51 33.89 -29.69 -9.10
C THR A 51 32.47 -30.04 -8.62
N SER A 52 31.59 -29.04 -8.70
CA SER A 52 30.14 -28.89 -8.43
C SER A 52 29.20 -30.12 -8.33
N PRO A 53 28.28 -30.16 -7.34
CA PRO A 53 27.12 -31.05 -7.35
C PRO A 53 26.01 -30.53 -8.27
N SER A 54 25.86 -31.09 -9.47
CA SER A 54 24.67 -30.84 -10.31
C SER A 54 23.57 -31.87 -10.01
N SER A 55 22.71 -31.55 -9.06
CA SER A 55 21.58 -32.38 -8.62
C SER A 55 20.44 -32.39 -9.65
N ARG A 56 20.41 -33.39 -10.54
CA ARG A 56 19.16 -33.74 -11.22
C ARG A 56 18.20 -34.36 -10.19
N PRO A 57 16.96 -33.86 -10.02
CA PRO A 57 16.04 -34.40 -9.03
C PRO A 57 15.61 -35.83 -9.42
N VAL A 58 16.12 -36.82 -8.68
CA VAL A 58 15.55 -38.17 -8.66
C VAL A 58 14.37 -38.11 -7.71
N GLN A 59 13.16 -38.00 -8.28
CA GLN A 59 11.91 -37.87 -7.52
C GLN A 59 11.61 -39.14 -6.72
N GLN A 60 12.16 -39.22 -5.51
CA GLN A 60 11.97 -40.32 -4.57
C GLN A 60 10.76 -40.05 -3.68
N ALA A 61 9.80 -40.98 -3.65
CA ALA A 61 8.53 -40.78 -2.95
C ALA A 61 8.71 -40.91 -1.43
N ILE A 62 8.64 -39.79 -0.72
CA ILE A 62 8.55 -39.72 0.75
C ILE A 62 7.19 -40.29 1.19
N PRO A 63 7.11 -41.13 2.24
CA PRO A 63 5.85 -41.68 2.72
C PRO A 63 4.95 -40.59 3.31
N ALA A 64 3.70 -40.53 2.83
CA ALA A 64 2.76 -39.48 3.21
C ALA A 64 2.27 -39.61 4.66
N ASN A 65 2.81 -38.79 5.57
CA ASN A 65 2.22 -38.54 6.90
C ASN A 65 2.54 -37.13 7.45
N SER A 66 2.66 -36.14 6.56
CA SER A 66 2.75 -34.71 6.91
C SER A 66 1.36 -34.06 6.89
N ALA A 67 1.17 -32.96 7.63
CA ALA A 67 -0.10 -32.24 7.69
C ALA A 67 -0.51 -31.64 6.33
N ILE A 68 -1.80 -31.38 6.15
CA ILE A 68 -2.32 -30.73 4.95
C ILE A 68 -1.81 -29.27 4.93
N PRO A 69 -1.10 -28.81 3.89
CA PRO A 69 -0.64 -27.42 3.82
C PRO A 69 -1.83 -26.47 3.82
N ALA A 70 -1.75 -25.43 4.66
CA ALA A 70 -2.73 -24.35 4.67
C ALA A 70 -2.48 -23.42 3.47
N ALA A 71 -3.55 -22.96 2.83
CA ALA A 71 -3.46 -21.80 1.96
C ALA A 71 -3.07 -20.56 2.79
N GLY A 72 -2.36 -19.63 2.17
CA GLY A 72 -1.88 -18.41 2.81
C GLY A 72 -2.97 -17.61 3.53
N PRO A 73 -2.59 -16.84 4.56
CA PRO A 73 -3.53 -16.11 5.40
C PRO A 73 -4.27 -15.00 4.61
N THR A 74 -5.47 -14.66 5.06
CA THR A 74 -6.17 -13.47 4.56
C THR A 74 -5.61 -12.22 5.25
N LEU A 75 -5.01 -11.31 4.47
CA LEU A 75 -4.40 -10.09 5.00
C LEU A 75 -5.42 -9.11 5.59
N SER A 76 -4.97 -8.29 6.55
CA SER A 76 -5.78 -7.36 7.32
C SER A 76 -5.13 -5.98 7.40
N LEU A 77 -5.93 -4.93 7.61
CA LEU A 77 -5.47 -3.55 7.86
C LEU A 77 -5.10 -3.26 9.33
N SER A 78 -5.32 -4.22 10.24
CA SER A 78 -5.12 -4.01 11.68
C SER A 78 -4.33 -5.10 12.39
N THR A 79 -4.00 -6.20 11.70
CA THR A 79 -3.40 -7.39 12.30
C THR A 79 -2.44 -8.02 11.30
N TRP A 80 -1.22 -8.30 11.75
CA TRP A 80 -0.19 -8.99 10.98
C TRP A 80 -0.55 -10.47 10.81
N SER A 81 -0.20 -11.02 9.66
CA SER A 81 -0.47 -12.39 9.26
C SER A 81 0.85 -13.11 8.98
N ALA A 82 1.17 -14.14 9.76
CA ALA A 82 2.35 -14.97 9.52
C ALA A 82 2.20 -15.72 8.19
N ILE A 83 3.16 -15.53 7.28
CA ILE A 83 3.21 -16.24 5.99
C ILE A 83 4.19 -17.42 5.98
N GLY A 84 4.91 -17.66 7.09
CA GLY A 84 5.90 -18.74 7.22
C GLY A 84 7.34 -18.23 7.05
N PRO A 85 8.33 -19.11 6.83
CA PRO A 85 8.21 -20.56 6.71
C PRO A 85 7.72 -21.23 8.00
N ALA A 86 6.85 -22.23 7.87
CA ALA A 86 6.24 -22.94 8.98
C ALA A 86 5.93 -24.40 8.59
N SER A 87 6.92 -25.22 8.23
CA SER A 87 8.39 -25.01 8.23
C SER A 87 8.93 -24.54 6.86
N LEU A 88 10.25 -24.51 6.67
CA LEU A 88 10.89 -24.54 5.34
C LEU A 88 10.88 -25.98 4.79
N ASN A 89 10.95 -26.11 3.46
CA ASN A 89 11.21 -27.36 2.74
C ASN A 89 12.47 -27.19 1.87
N SER A 90 13.59 -27.79 2.29
CA SER A 90 14.87 -27.87 1.56
C SER A 90 14.89 -28.96 0.48
N GLY A 91 13.86 -29.80 0.41
CA GLY A 91 13.83 -30.98 -0.47
C GLY A 91 14.66 -32.17 0.03
N SER A 92 15.65 -31.93 0.89
CA SER A 92 16.29 -32.95 1.76
C SER A 92 15.45 -33.27 3.00
N GLY A 93 14.78 -32.26 3.58
CA GLY A 93 13.98 -32.38 4.78
C GLY A 93 12.97 -31.26 4.96
N LEU A 94 12.51 -31.09 6.20
CA LEU A 94 11.87 -29.88 6.68
C LEU A 94 12.86 -29.20 7.62
N ASP A 95 13.06 -27.90 7.44
CA ASP A 95 14.05 -27.12 8.21
C ASP A 95 13.38 -25.89 8.83
N SER A 96 13.99 -25.31 9.85
CA SER A 96 13.46 -24.19 10.66
C SER A 96 14.63 -23.51 11.37
N GLY A 97 14.54 -22.23 11.71
CA GLY A 97 15.70 -21.52 12.29
C GLY A 97 16.14 -21.99 13.67
N ARG A 98 17.32 -21.49 14.07
CA ARG A 98 18.27 -22.03 15.06
C ARG A 98 17.69 -22.33 16.44
N ILE A 99 17.93 -23.55 16.93
CA ILE A 99 17.49 -24.03 18.25
C ILE A 99 18.67 -24.14 19.21
N THR A 100 18.83 -23.11 20.04
CA THR A 100 19.91 -22.94 21.03
C THR A 100 19.73 -23.82 22.26
N GLY A 101 18.48 -24.13 22.65
CA GLY A 101 18.17 -24.92 23.83
C GLY A 101 17.03 -25.90 23.61
N VAL A 102 17.15 -27.09 24.21
CA VAL A 102 16.12 -28.15 24.16
C VAL A 102 15.91 -28.72 25.55
N ALA A 103 14.65 -28.86 25.98
CA ALA A 103 14.29 -29.54 27.22
C ALA A 103 13.10 -30.48 27.01
N VAL A 104 13.07 -31.62 27.68
CA VAL A 104 12.06 -32.66 27.50
C VAL A 104 11.56 -33.18 28.85
N ASP A 105 10.27 -33.47 28.96
CA ASP A 105 9.69 -34.04 30.18
C ASP A 105 10.34 -35.42 30.45
N PRO A 106 11.02 -35.63 31.60
CA PRO A 106 11.76 -36.87 31.86
C PRO A 106 10.87 -38.10 32.06
N THR A 107 9.53 -37.92 32.06
CA THR A 107 8.53 -39.00 32.05
C THR A 107 7.70 -39.08 30.76
N ASN A 108 7.84 -38.13 29.82
CA ASN A 108 7.08 -38.12 28.56
C ASN A 108 7.88 -37.53 27.38
N SER A 109 8.52 -38.41 26.60
CA SER A 109 9.28 -38.10 25.38
C SER A 109 8.50 -37.41 24.24
N ASN A 110 7.18 -37.23 24.37
CA ASN A 110 6.38 -36.41 23.44
C ASN A 110 6.18 -34.96 23.91
N THR A 111 6.50 -34.62 25.17
CA THR A 111 6.45 -33.25 25.70
C THR A 111 7.85 -32.65 25.67
N ILE A 112 8.12 -31.86 24.63
CA ILE A 112 9.41 -31.21 24.37
C ILE A 112 9.17 -29.70 24.32
N TYR A 113 10.10 -28.94 24.87
CA TYR A 113 10.19 -27.50 24.79
C TYR A 113 11.52 -27.14 24.12
N ILE A 114 11.52 -26.08 23.33
CA ILE A 114 12.73 -25.56 22.68
C ILE A 114 12.83 -24.06 22.89
N ALA A 115 14.07 -23.57 22.94
CA ALA A 115 14.45 -22.18 22.88
C ALA A 115 15.06 -21.93 21.50
N ALA A 116 14.47 -21.02 20.72
CA ALA A 116 14.94 -20.62 19.40
C ALA A 116 15.69 -19.27 19.48
N ALA A 117 16.76 -19.13 18.71
CA ALA A 117 17.75 -18.06 18.76
C ALA A 117 17.17 -16.65 18.92
N GLY A 118 16.33 -16.23 17.98
CA GLY A 118 15.44 -15.05 18.06
C GLY A 118 13.94 -15.41 18.14
N GLY A 119 13.62 -16.70 18.28
CA GLY A 119 12.28 -17.25 18.06
C GLY A 119 11.47 -17.62 19.30
N GLY A 120 12.01 -17.38 20.50
CA GLY A 120 11.34 -17.60 21.77
C GLY A 120 11.22 -19.06 22.19
N VAL A 121 10.36 -19.32 23.18
CA VAL A 121 10.09 -20.66 23.69
C VAL A 121 8.88 -21.27 23.01
N TRP A 122 9.04 -22.48 22.47
CA TRP A 122 7.97 -23.28 21.88
C TRP A 122 7.78 -24.60 22.64
N LYS A 123 6.61 -25.21 22.48
CA LYS A 123 6.25 -26.51 23.08
C LYS A 123 5.47 -27.41 22.14
N THR A 124 5.83 -28.68 22.10
CA THR A 124 5.02 -29.78 21.57
C THR A 124 4.53 -30.69 22.71
N THR A 125 3.41 -31.38 22.48
CA THR A 125 2.94 -32.49 23.35
C THR A 125 2.66 -33.78 22.57
N ASP A 126 2.85 -33.78 21.25
CA ASP A 126 2.68 -34.93 20.36
C ASP A 126 4.03 -35.47 19.82
N GLY A 127 5.14 -34.87 20.25
CA GLY A 127 6.50 -35.32 19.91
C GLY A 127 6.96 -34.81 18.55
N GLY A 128 6.65 -33.55 18.22
CA GLY A 128 7.17 -32.82 17.06
C GLY A 128 6.20 -32.68 15.88
N THR A 129 4.96 -33.16 15.99
CA THR A 129 3.97 -33.02 14.90
C THR A 129 3.31 -31.64 14.94
N THR A 130 3.06 -31.09 16.13
CA THR A 130 2.63 -29.70 16.31
C THR A 130 3.39 -28.99 17.43
N TRP A 131 3.65 -27.70 17.23
CA TRP A 131 4.32 -26.79 18.16
C TRP A 131 3.47 -25.54 18.41
N THR A 132 3.44 -25.11 19.67
CA THR A 132 2.78 -23.88 20.14
C THR A 132 3.82 -22.91 20.68
N PRO A 133 3.86 -21.64 20.24
CA PRO A 133 4.73 -20.62 20.81
C PRO A 133 4.17 -20.19 22.18
N LEU A 134 5.06 -19.95 23.14
CA LEU A 134 4.69 -19.68 24.55
C LEU A 134 5.10 -18.28 25.04
N THR A 135 5.97 -17.59 24.30
CA THR A 135 6.58 -16.33 24.76
C THR A 135 6.36 -15.13 23.84
N ASP A 136 5.54 -15.21 22.78
CA ASP A 136 5.35 -14.16 21.75
C ASP A 136 5.04 -12.73 22.28
N ASN A 137 4.69 -12.58 23.57
CA ASN A 137 4.38 -11.32 24.25
C ASN A 137 5.41 -10.93 25.35
N GLN A 138 6.60 -11.55 25.36
CA GLN A 138 7.72 -11.17 26.24
C GLN A 138 8.53 -10.02 25.61
N THR A 139 9.35 -9.32 26.40
CA THR A 139 10.09 -8.13 25.92
C THR A 139 11.22 -8.44 24.95
N THR A 140 11.71 -9.68 24.93
CA THR A 140 12.56 -10.23 23.88
C THR A 140 12.13 -11.65 23.55
N LEU A 141 12.34 -12.07 22.30
CA LEU A 141 12.25 -13.46 21.87
C LEU A 141 13.63 -14.10 21.66
N SER A 142 14.74 -13.38 21.92
CA SER A 142 16.05 -14.01 21.92
C SER A 142 16.23 -14.96 23.10
N MET A 143 16.74 -16.17 22.85
CA MET A 143 16.90 -17.23 23.85
C MET A 143 18.22 -17.97 23.71
N GLY A 144 18.96 -18.12 24.82
CA GLY A 144 20.21 -18.90 24.89
C GLY A 144 20.04 -20.29 25.51
N SER A 145 19.03 -20.52 26.37
CA SER A 145 18.87 -21.82 27.03
C SER A 145 17.46 -22.08 27.59
N ILE A 146 17.13 -23.35 27.83
CA ILE A 146 15.90 -23.78 28.52
C ILE A 146 16.12 -25.04 29.37
N ALA A 147 15.53 -25.09 30.57
CA ALA A 147 15.65 -26.20 31.51
C ALA A 147 14.34 -26.47 32.26
N ILE A 148 14.03 -27.75 32.45
CA ILE A 148 12.86 -28.24 33.22
C ILE A 148 13.35 -28.78 34.56
N ALA A 149 12.63 -28.48 35.65
CA ALA A 149 13.00 -28.96 36.98
C ALA A 149 12.69 -30.48 37.18
N PRO A 150 13.68 -31.33 37.52
CA PRO A 150 13.47 -32.78 37.61
C PRO A 150 12.47 -33.24 38.70
N THR A 151 12.24 -32.44 39.74
CA THR A 151 11.23 -32.74 40.79
C THR A 151 9.82 -32.24 40.47
N ASN A 152 9.66 -31.35 39.49
CA ASN A 152 8.38 -30.75 39.11
C ASN A 152 8.44 -30.24 37.66
N HIS A 153 7.99 -31.05 36.69
CA HIS A 153 8.16 -30.73 35.27
C HIS A 153 7.26 -29.57 34.77
N LEU A 154 6.39 -29.03 35.62
CA LEU A 154 5.67 -27.78 35.34
C LEU A 154 6.51 -26.54 35.63
N LYS A 155 7.63 -26.67 36.35
CA LYS A 155 8.58 -25.59 36.61
C LYS A 155 9.68 -25.58 35.54
N ILE A 156 9.78 -24.45 34.85
CA ILE A 156 10.64 -24.26 33.68
C ILE A 156 11.36 -22.93 33.83
N TYR A 157 12.64 -22.92 33.51
CA TYR A 157 13.48 -21.74 33.41
C TYR A 157 13.96 -21.63 31.96
N ALA A 158 13.81 -20.47 31.32
CA ALA A 158 14.38 -20.17 30.01
C ALA A 158 15.22 -18.90 30.10
N GLY A 159 16.46 -18.96 29.62
CA GLY A 159 17.39 -17.83 29.61
C GLY A 159 17.26 -17.05 28.31
N THR A 160 16.93 -15.76 28.40
CA THR A 160 16.89 -14.88 27.22
C THR A 160 18.30 -14.45 26.82
N GLY A 161 18.47 -14.07 25.55
CA GLY A 161 19.75 -13.62 25.00
C GLY A 161 20.61 -14.81 24.55
N GLU A 162 21.05 -14.76 23.30
CA GLU A 162 21.73 -15.85 22.62
C GLU A 162 23.23 -15.91 22.97
N ALA A 163 23.69 -17.05 23.47
CA ALA A 163 25.07 -17.26 23.90
C ALA A 163 25.93 -18.00 22.87
N ASN A 164 25.59 -17.87 21.58
CA ASN A 164 26.32 -18.49 20.49
C ASN A 164 27.50 -17.66 20.00
N ASN A 165 27.61 -16.39 20.43
CA ASN A 165 28.79 -15.54 20.24
C ASN A 165 29.07 -15.19 18.76
N SER A 166 28.07 -15.38 17.89
CA SER A 166 28.08 -14.90 16.50
C SER A 166 27.65 -13.43 16.44
N VAL A 167 27.95 -12.75 15.34
CA VAL A 167 27.62 -11.32 15.20
C VAL A 167 26.10 -11.06 15.23
N ASP A 168 25.28 -12.01 14.78
CA ASP A 168 23.81 -12.00 14.83
C ASP A 168 23.23 -12.42 16.20
N SER A 169 24.06 -12.83 17.18
CA SER A 169 23.58 -13.24 18.51
C SER A 169 22.98 -12.04 19.27
N ASN A 170 21.65 -12.03 19.46
CA ASN A 170 20.94 -10.92 20.08
C ASN A 170 20.87 -10.99 21.62
N TYR A 171 20.67 -9.84 22.28
CA TYR A 171 20.79 -9.67 23.74
C TYR A 171 19.56 -10.14 24.55
N GLY A 172 19.77 -10.35 25.85
CA GLY A 172 18.74 -10.77 26.81
C GLY A 172 18.28 -9.69 27.80
N HIS A 173 17.26 -10.03 28.60
CA HIS A 173 16.77 -9.24 29.74
C HIS A 173 16.70 -10.03 31.06
N GLY A 174 16.78 -11.37 31.02
CA GLY A 174 16.79 -12.21 32.22
C GLY A 174 16.32 -13.64 32.03
N VAL A 175 15.86 -14.23 33.14
CA VAL A 175 15.33 -15.60 33.15
C VAL A 175 13.81 -15.56 33.15
N LEU A 176 13.19 -16.13 32.13
CA LEU A 176 11.76 -16.41 32.09
C LEU A 176 11.46 -17.65 32.93
N VAL A 177 10.60 -17.50 33.93
CA VAL A 177 10.22 -18.56 34.86
C VAL A 177 8.75 -18.90 34.74
N SER A 178 8.45 -20.16 34.43
CA SER A 178 7.11 -20.73 34.48
C SER A 178 6.96 -21.70 35.66
N ASN A 179 5.75 -21.81 36.20
CA ASN A 179 5.38 -22.78 37.24
C ASN A 179 4.14 -23.63 36.85
N ASP A 180 3.67 -23.51 35.59
CA ASP A 180 2.46 -24.15 35.07
C ASP A 180 2.66 -24.84 33.71
N GLY A 181 3.90 -25.23 33.41
CA GLY A 181 4.28 -25.91 32.17
C GLY A 181 4.34 -24.99 30.96
N GLY A 182 4.70 -23.71 31.16
CA GLY A 182 4.85 -22.71 30.11
C GLY A 182 3.56 -22.02 29.67
N SER A 183 2.48 -22.10 30.47
CA SER A 183 1.20 -21.43 30.20
C SER A 183 1.23 -19.97 30.63
N THR A 184 2.00 -19.65 31.68
CA THR A 184 2.37 -18.30 32.10
C THR A 184 3.87 -18.23 32.44
N TRP A 185 4.45 -17.04 32.28
CA TRP A 185 5.87 -16.76 32.49
C TRP A 185 6.04 -15.45 33.27
N THR A 186 7.05 -15.39 34.13
CA THR A 186 7.55 -14.16 34.78
C THR A 186 8.98 -13.91 34.31
N LEU A 187 9.28 -12.70 33.82
CA LEU A 187 10.65 -12.30 33.49
C LEU A 187 11.36 -11.78 34.74
N GLU A 188 12.40 -12.48 35.18
CA GLU A 188 13.18 -12.16 36.37
C GLU A 188 14.53 -11.56 35.93
N THR A 189 14.66 -10.23 36.02
CA THR A 189 15.82 -9.47 35.50
C THR A 189 17.00 -9.33 36.49
N ALA A 190 16.93 -10.01 37.63
CA ALA A 190 17.89 -9.86 38.75
C ALA A 190 18.09 -8.41 39.25
N ASN A 191 17.07 -7.54 39.12
CA ASN A 191 17.12 -6.09 39.36
C ASN A 191 17.96 -5.31 38.31
N GLY A 192 17.90 -5.74 37.04
CA GLY A 192 18.80 -5.26 35.98
C GLY A 192 20.17 -5.95 35.98
N GLY A 193 20.33 -7.01 36.79
CA GLY A 193 21.53 -7.86 36.77
C GLY A 193 21.68 -8.67 35.49
N PHE A 194 20.60 -8.88 34.74
CA PHE A 194 20.59 -9.58 33.45
C PHE A 194 20.21 -8.70 32.25
N GLU A 195 20.27 -7.37 32.38
CA GLU A 195 19.93 -6.48 31.27
C GLU A 195 21.08 -6.47 30.23
N GLY A 196 20.79 -6.91 29.01
CA GLY A 196 21.70 -6.93 27.86
C GLY A 196 22.65 -8.13 27.77
N VAL A 197 22.65 -9.06 28.74
CA VAL A 197 23.53 -10.24 28.73
C VAL A 197 22.84 -11.47 28.14
N ASP A 198 23.64 -12.40 27.62
CA ASP A 198 23.22 -13.74 27.18
C ASP A 198 23.15 -14.75 28.34
N ILE A 199 22.36 -15.82 28.17
CA ILE A 199 22.23 -16.89 29.18
C ILE A 199 22.35 -18.28 28.52
N GLY A 200 23.58 -18.70 28.26
CA GLY A 200 23.90 -19.91 27.49
C GLY A 200 23.66 -21.26 28.15
N GLN A 201 23.52 -21.33 29.48
CA GLN A 201 23.10 -22.59 30.12
C GLN A 201 22.37 -22.35 31.45
N ILE A 202 21.27 -23.06 31.67
CA ILE A 202 20.62 -23.17 32.99
C ILE A 202 20.66 -24.61 33.46
N ALA A 203 21.09 -24.82 34.71
CA ALA A 203 21.06 -26.11 35.39
C ALA A 203 20.21 -26.02 36.68
N VAL A 204 19.22 -26.91 36.80
CA VAL A 204 18.33 -26.99 37.98
C VAL A 204 18.83 -28.08 38.93
N ASP A 205 18.69 -27.86 40.23
CA ASP A 205 18.99 -28.88 41.25
C ASP A 205 18.03 -30.09 41.08
N PRO A 206 18.55 -31.31 40.89
CA PRO A 206 17.73 -32.51 40.65
C PRO A 206 16.91 -32.95 41.86
N THR A 207 17.10 -32.31 43.02
CA THR A 207 16.39 -32.59 44.28
C THR A 207 15.51 -31.43 44.76
N ASN A 208 15.53 -30.26 44.09
CA ASN A 208 14.75 -29.09 44.48
C ASN A 208 14.49 -28.15 43.29
N GLU A 209 13.25 -28.08 42.81
CA GLU A 209 12.85 -27.25 41.66
C GLU A 209 13.05 -25.74 41.85
N ASN A 210 13.35 -25.30 43.08
CA ASN A 210 13.53 -23.89 43.43
C ASN A 210 15.00 -23.47 43.54
N VAL A 211 15.95 -24.38 43.29
CA VAL A 211 17.38 -24.07 43.18
C VAL A 211 17.81 -24.26 41.73
N ALA A 212 18.30 -23.20 41.11
CA ALA A 212 18.84 -23.24 39.76
C ALA A 212 20.04 -22.31 39.63
N TYR A 213 20.91 -22.61 38.66
CA TYR A 213 22.12 -21.89 38.32
C TYR A 213 22.05 -21.49 36.84
N ALA A 214 22.42 -20.27 36.51
CA ALA A 214 22.50 -19.74 35.16
C ALA A 214 23.97 -19.37 34.87
N ALA A 215 24.48 -19.85 33.75
CA ALA A 215 25.75 -19.42 33.17
C ALA A 215 25.45 -18.23 32.23
N VAL A 216 26.07 -17.09 32.52
CA VAL A 216 25.76 -15.79 31.93
C VAL A 216 27.01 -15.21 31.32
N GLY A 217 26.96 -14.91 30.02
CA GLY A 217 28.02 -14.22 29.29
C GLY A 217 27.87 -12.71 29.37
N GLY A 218 28.23 -12.06 28.27
CA GLY A 218 28.24 -10.62 28.07
C GLY A 218 28.46 -10.23 26.61
N TYR A 219 28.10 -11.11 25.67
CA TYR A 219 28.25 -10.90 24.23
C TYR A 219 26.88 -11.01 23.55
N GLY A 220 26.38 -9.86 23.10
CA GLY A 220 25.30 -9.75 22.13
C GLY A 220 25.59 -8.57 21.21
N GLU A 221 24.93 -8.51 20.06
CA GLU A 221 25.12 -7.41 19.11
C GLU A 221 24.61 -6.06 19.65
N ASN A 222 24.51 -5.05 18.78
CA ASN A 222 23.91 -3.76 19.05
C ASN A 222 24.72 -2.83 19.98
N GLY A 223 26.02 -3.11 20.09
CA GLY A 223 27.06 -2.13 20.46
C GLY A 223 27.43 -2.01 21.94
N ASN A 224 26.96 -2.90 22.81
CA ASN A 224 27.20 -2.83 24.25
C ASN A 224 27.78 -4.12 24.85
N TYR A 225 28.93 -4.03 25.51
CA TYR A 225 29.45 -5.09 26.39
C TYR A 225 28.87 -4.92 27.80
N PHE A 226 27.84 -5.72 28.12
CA PHE A 226 27.06 -5.58 29.36
C PHE A 226 27.74 -6.24 30.56
N THR A 227 28.01 -5.45 31.60
CA THR A 227 28.80 -5.90 32.77
C THR A 227 27.94 -6.62 33.81
N ASN A 228 27.77 -7.95 33.71
CA ASN A 228 27.34 -8.80 34.83
C ASN A 228 27.62 -10.33 34.68
N GLU A 229 28.47 -10.72 33.74
CA GLU A 229 29.02 -12.08 33.49
C GLU A 229 29.21 -12.93 34.78
N GLY A 230 28.80 -14.21 34.77
CA GLY A 230 29.05 -15.11 35.90
C GLY A 230 28.14 -16.33 36.00
N ILE A 231 28.34 -17.11 37.08
CA ILE A 231 27.36 -18.11 37.53
C ILE A 231 26.40 -17.47 38.52
N TRP A 232 25.20 -17.16 38.05
CA TRP A 232 24.11 -16.65 38.87
C TRP A 232 23.31 -17.79 39.47
N LYS A 233 22.78 -17.61 40.68
CA LYS A 233 22.02 -18.64 41.41
C LYS A 233 20.72 -18.10 42.00
N THR A 234 19.64 -18.87 41.88
CA THR A 234 18.40 -18.72 42.66
C THR A 234 18.26 -19.83 43.72
N THR A 235 17.49 -19.55 44.79
CA THR A 235 17.11 -20.54 45.82
C THR A 235 15.65 -20.45 46.28
N ASP A 236 14.91 -19.46 45.78
CA ASP A 236 13.47 -19.25 45.98
C ASP A 236 12.65 -19.59 44.71
N GLY A 237 13.32 -20.14 43.70
CA GLY A 237 12.70 -20.64 42.48
C GLY A 237 12.43 -19.57 41.43
N GLY A 238 13.36 -18.62 41.30
CA GLY A 238 13.39 -17.61 40.25
C GLY A 238 13.26 -16.16 40.75
N ALA A 239 12.56 -15.95 41.87
CA ALA A 239 12.18 -14.62 42.35
C ALA A 239 13.36 -13.77 42.84
N THR A 240 14.48 -14.39 43.22
CA THR A 240 15.77 -13.70 43.37
C THR A 240 16.91 -14.50 42.77
N TRP A 241 17.89 -13.78 42.20
CA TRP A 241 19.14 -14.29 41.67
C TRP A 241 20.32 -13.50 42.24
N GLY A 242 21.47 -14.14 42.41
CA GLY A 242 22.72 -13.47 42.76
C GLY A 242 23.93 -14.10 42.08
N ASN A 243 24.87 -13.27 41.59
CA ASN A 243 26.13 -13.72 41.00
C ASN A 243 27.01 -14.36 42.08
N THR A 244 27.41 -15.62 41.88
CA THR A 244 28.22 -16.39 42.82
C THR A 244 29.70 -16.43 42.47
N THR A 245 30.08 -16.04 41.24
CA THR A 245 31.48 -16.00 40.76
C THR A 245 32.09 -14.61 40.76
N ALA A 246 31.35 -13.56 41.16
CA ALA A 246 31.83 -12.18 41.30
C ALA A 246 33.04 -11.98 42.25
N GLY A 247 33.48 -13.02 42.97
CA GLY A 247 34.74 -13.03 43.74
C GLY A 247 35.94 -13.69 43.04
N VAL A 248 35.81 -14.12 41.78
CA VAL A 248 36.83 -14.84 41.01
C VAL A 248 37.63 -13.84 40.16
N GLU A 249 38.56 -13.15 40.79
CA GLU A 249 39.39 -12.09 40.18
C GLU A 249 40.57 -12.64 39.31
N PRO A 250 41.02 -11.90 38.28
CA PRO A 250 40.51 -10.60 37.80
C PRO A 250 39.59 -10.73 36.57
N TYR A 251 38.37 -10.19 36.67
CA TYR A 251 37.47 -10.05 35.53
C TYR A 251 37.93 -8.91 34.61
N SER A 252 38.21 -9.21 33.35
CA SER A 252 37.98 -8.29 32.22
C SER A 252 36.67 -8.68 31.53
N LYS A 253 36.03 -7.72 30.86
CA LYS A 253 34.64 -7.76 30.35
C LYS A 253 34.44 -8.65 29.10
N PHE A 254 35.08 -9.80 29.06
CA PHE A 254 35.23 -10.66 27.88
C PHE A 254 35.30 -12.15 28.26
N PHE A 255 34.84 -12.54 29.45
CA PHE A 255 34.97 -13.90 29.98
C PHE A 255 33.61 -14.57 30.12
N GLY A 256 33.11 -15.07 29.00
CA GLY A 256 31.87 -15.83 28.94
C GLY A 256 31.89 -17.04 29.88
N TRP A 257 30.88 -17.15 30.74
CA TRP A 257 30.61 -18.37 31.48
C TRP A 257 29.76 -19.27 30.59
N THR A 258 30.45 -20.10 29.79
CA THR A 258 29.85 -20.81 28.66
C THR A 258 29.14 -22.12 29.04
N SER A 259 29.25 -22.56 30.30
CA SER A 259 28.58 -23.78 30.77
C SER A 259 28.42 -23.81 32.30
N VAL A 260 27.31 -24.38 32.78
CA VAL A 260 27.10 -24.77 34.18
C VAL A 260 26.34 -26.09 34.28
N VAL A 261 26.82 -27.00 35.13
CA VAL A 261 26.21 -28.32 35.34
C VAL A 261 26.21 -28.68 36.83
N VAL A 262 25.02 -28.99 37.36
CA VAL A 262 24.83 -29.53 38.72
C VAL A 262 25.06 -31.03 38.69
N ASP A 263 25.73 -31.57 39.72
CA ASP A 263 25.94 -33.00 39.79
C ASP A 263 24.66 -33.77 40.17
N PRO A 264 24.24 -34.79 39.39
CA PRO A 264 23.00 -35.52 39.62
C PRO A 264 23.02 -36.45 40.84
N ASN A 265 24.20 -36.77 41.38
CA ASN A 265 24.38 -37.69 42.51
C ASN A 265 24.68 -36.94 43.82
N THR A 266 25.35 -35.79 43.76
CA THR A 266 25.58 -34.90 44.92
C THR A 266 25.37 -33.42 44.54
N PRO A 267 24.14 -32.86 44.62
CA PRO A 267 23.82 -31.49 44.16
C PRO A 267 24.51 -30.32 44.87
N SER A 268 25.31 -30.59 45.91
CA SER A 268 26.24 -29.58 46.45
C SER A 268 27.51 -29.42 45.62
N ILE A 269 27.78 -30.33 44.69
CA ILE A 269 28.85 -30.22 43.70
C ILE A 269 28.26 -29.63 42.42
N VAL A 270 28.85 -28.53 41.97
CA VAL A 270 28.48 -27.84 40.73
C VAL A 270 29.76 -27.53 39.97
N TYR A 271 29.76 -27.77 38.66
CA TYR A 271 30.88 -27.44 37.77
C TYR A 271 30.46 -26.32 36.82
N ALA A 272 31.41 -25.48 36.45
CA ALA A 272 31.20 -24.37 35.53
C ALA A 272 32.40 -24.17 34.60
N GLY A 273 32.14 -23.78 33.36
CA GLY A 273 33.16 -23.43 32.37
C GLY A 273 33.23 -21.92 32.19
N ALA A 274 34.42 -21.34 32.27
CA ALA A 274 34.71 -19.98 31.83
C ALA A 274 35.68 -20.05 30.65
N GLY A 275 35.36 -19.37 29.54
CA GLY A 275 36.11 -19.45 28.29
C GLY A 275 36.08 -18.14 27.51
N ASP A 276 37.21 -17.81 26.86
CA ASP A 276 37.26 -16.77 25.82
C ASP A 276 36.65 -17.34 24.54
N ILE A 277 35.92 -16.49 23.81
CA ILE A 277 35.00 -16.86 22.74
C ILE A 277 35.45 -16.36 21.36
N GLN A 278 36.36 -15.39 21.26
CA GLN A 278 36.78 -14.86 19.94
C GLN A 278 38.10 -14.07 19.93
N TYR A 279 38.50 -13.44 21.04
CA TYR A 279 39.51 -12.37 20.99
C TYR A 279 40.89 -12.84 21.45
N SER A 280 41.72 -13.26 20.48
CA SER A 280 43.12 -13.71 20.70
C SER A 280 44.03 -12.77 21.52
N THR A 281 43.62 -11.52 21.76
CA THR A 281 44.22 -10.57 22.71
C THR A 281 44.17 -11.04 24.17
N TYR A 282 43.27 -11.95 24.55
CA TYR A 282 43.13 -12.50 25.91
C TYR A 282 43.57 -13.98 26.03
N ALA A 283 44.32 -14.47 25.04
CA ALA A 283 44.93 -15.80 25.04
C ALA A 283 45.81 -16.05 26.30
N GLY A 284 45.48 -17.09 27.08
CA GLY A 284 46.27 -17.54 28.22
C GLY A 284 46.05 -16.83 29.55
N TYR A 285 44.93 -16.12 29.72
CA TYR A 285 44.53 -15.62 31.03
C TYR A 285 44.23 -16.77 32.00
N THR A 286 44.50 -16.54 33.29
CA THR A 286 44.43 -17.59 34.32
C THR A 286 43.01 -17.97 34.73
N VAL A 287 42.00 -17.24 34.23
CA VAL A 287 40.58 -17.45 34.54
C VAL A 287 39.86 -18.37 33.54
N ASN A 288 40.36 -18.54 32.31
CA ASN A 288 39.79 -19.53 31.38
C ASN A 288 40.02 -20.93 31.97
N GLY A 289 38.97 -21.75 32.10
CA GLY A 289 39.07 -23.11 32.60
C GLY A 289 37.82 -23.64 33.31
N VAL A 290 37.93 -24.86 33.80
CA VAL A 290 36.84 -25.53 34.55
C VAL A 290 36.92 -25.16 36.03
N TYR A 291 35.82 -24.65 36.57
CA TYR A 291 35.63 -24.37 38.00
C TYR A 291 34.75 -25.43 38.65
N ARG A 292 34.90 -25.59 39.97
CA ARG A 292 34.04 -26.43 40.81
C ARG A 292 33.69 -25.70 42.11
N SER A 293 32.42 -25.79 42.49
CA SER A 293 31.94 -25.60 43.86
C SER A 293 31.66 -26.97 44.49
N THR A 294 31.81 -27.08 45.81
CA THR A 294 31.38 -28.24 46.61
C THR A 294 30.40 -27.87 47.74
N ASP A 295 29.89 -26.64 47.70
CA ASP A 295 29.00 -26.03 48.70
C ASP A 295 27.74 -25.38 48.06
N SER A 296 27.25 -25.96 46.97
CA SER A 296 26.10 -25.47 46.18
C SER A 296 26.32 -24.05 45.63
N GLY A 297 27.50 -23.75 45.09
CA GLY A 297 27.85 -22.46 44.51
C GLY A 297 28.02 -21.33 45.52
N ALA A 298 28.37 -21.61 46.78
CA ALA A 298 28.69 -20.56 47.75
C ALA A 298 30.18 -20.12 47.68
N THR A 299 31.07 -21.03 47.27
CA THR A 299 32.45 -20.76 46.88
C THR A 299 32.84 -21.55 45.63
N TRP A 300 33.78 -21.00 44.85
CA TRP A 300 34.26 -21.58 43.60
C TRP A 300 35.79 -21.64 43.58
N ALA A 301 36.35 -22.69 42.98
CA ALA A 301 37.78 -22.83 42.75
C ALA A 301 38.07 -23.47 41.38
N LEU A 302 39.17 -23.07 40.74
CA LEU A 302 39.65 -23.71 39.52
C LEU A 302 39.96 -25.20 39.79
N LEU A 303 39.44 -26.07 38.94
CA LEU A 303 39.48 -27.52 39.15
C LEU A 303 40.87 -28.07 38.83
N ALA A 304 41.56 -28.57 39.85
CA ALA A 304 42.93 -29.05 39.71
C ALA A 304 43.04 -30.15 38.63
N ASN A 305 44.06 -30.02 37.76
CA ASN A 305 44.33 -30.89 36.60
C ASN A 305 43.31 -30.82 35.44
N ALA A 306 42.27 -29.98 35.51
CA ALA A 306 41.37 -29.73 34.38
C ALA A 306 42.00 -28.74 33.35
N PRO A 307 41.49 -28.69 32.10
CA PRO A 307 41.86 -27.66 31.13
C PRO A 307 41.70 -26.24 31.67
N ASN A 308 42.68 -25.37 31.40
CA ASN A 308 42.68 -23.96 31.79
C ASN A 308 43.73 -23.15 30.99
N GLY A 309 43.50 -21.84 30.83
CA GLY A 309 44.35 -20.91 30.08
C GLY A 309 45.79 -20.83 30.58
N SER A 310 46.01 -20.99 31.89
CA SER A 310 47.37 -21.05 32.49
C SER A 310 48.19 -22.26 32.01
N SER A 311 47.52 -23.34 31.61
CA SER A 311 48.14 -24.58 31.14
C SER A 311 48.27 -24.67 29.62
N ASN A 312 47.37 -24.01 28.88
CA ASN A 312 47.41 -23.85 27.45
C ASN A 312 46.67 -22.57 27.04
N SER A 313 47.39 -21.62 26.44
CA SER A 313 46.85 -20.30 26.10
C SER A 313 45.79 -20.31 24.99
N ALA A 314 45.61 -21.42 24.28
CA ALA A 314 44.57 -21.59 23.28
C ALA A 314 43.17 -21.94 23.85
N THR A 315 43.04 -22.14 25.18
CA THR A 315 41.78 -22.56 25.83
C THR A 315 40.66 -21.54 25.64
N GLY A 316 39.67 -21.87 24.80
CA GLY A 316 38.48 -21.07 24.51
C GLY A 316 37.21 -21.53 25.21
N ARG A 317 36.09 -21.59 24.47
CA ARG A 317 34.75 -22.00 24.92
C ARG A 317 34.81 -23.41 25.52
N ILE A 318 34.12 -23.59 26.65
CA ILE A 318 34.11 -24.84 27.42
C ILE A 318 32.68 -25.37 27.52
N ALA A 319 32.47 -26.60 27.04
CA ALA A 319 31.25 -27.36 27.26
C ALA A 319 31.50 -28.49 28.28
N LEU A 320 30.62 -28.60 29.27
CA LEU A 320 30.70 -29.60 30.34
C LEU A 320 29.54 -30.58 30.26
N ALA A 321 29.83 -31.87 30.48
CA ALA A 321 28.82 -32.91 30.61
C ALA A 321 29.13 -33.82 31.80
N VAL A 322 28.19 -33.95 32.74
CA VAL A 322 28.31 -34.83 33.90
C VAL A 322 27.51 -36.11 33.64
N SER A 323 28.13 -37.27 33.88
CA SER A 323 27.45 -38.56 33.77
C SER A 323 26.33 -38.69 34.80
N PRO A 324 25.09 -39.01 34.40
CA PRO A 324 24.02 -39.36 35.33
C PRO A 324 24.41 -40.51 36.27
N ALA A 325 25.16 -41.49 35.76
CA ALA A 325 25.70 -42.59 36.54
C ALA A 325 27.10 -42.26 37.09
N ALA A 326 27.27 -42.41 38.41
CA ALA A 326 28.59 -42.50 39.03
C ALA A 326 29.37 -43.74 38.51
N ASN A 327 30.70 -43.70 38.60
CA ASN A 327 31.55 -44.81 38.16
C ASN A 327 31.40 -46.05 39.08
N SER A 328 32.05 -47.16 38.71
CA SER A 328 31.98 -48.44 39.45
C SER A 328 32.60 -48.42 40.87
N ALA A 329 33.28 -47.34 41.25
CA ALA A 329 33.77 -47.07 42.61
C ALA A 329 32.90 -46.05 43.38
N GLY A 330 31.84 -45.52 42.78
CA GLY A 330 30.96 -44.49 43.36
C GLY A 330 31.46 -43.05 43.19
N HIS A 331 32.47 -42.82 42.35
CA HIS A 331 33.01 -41.50 42.06
C HIS A 331 32.32 -40.84 40.86
N HIS A 332 32.42 -39.52 40.79
CA HIS A 332 31.71 -38.68 39.84
C HIS A 332 32.47 -38.56 38.52
N VAL A 333 31.76 -38.68 37.38
CA VAL A 333 32.38 -38.64 36.05
C VAL A 333 32.01 -37.34 35.34
N LEU A 334 33.02 -36.52 35.05
CA LEU A 334 32.91 -35.26 34.32
C LEU A 334 33.64 -35.37 32.99
N TYR A 335 32.98 -34.95 31.92
CA TYR A 335 33.57 -34.70 30.61
C TYR A 335 33.73 -33.20 30.36
N VAL A 336 34.80 -32.85 29.65
CA VAL A 336 35.15 -31.47 29.28
C VAL A 336 35.52 -31.47 27.81
N ALA A 337 34.75 -30.74 27.00
CA ALA A 337 35.12 -30.37 25.64
C ALA A 337 35.57 -28.90 25.64
N VAL A 338 36.64 -28.60 24.89
CA VAL A 338 37.26 -27.27 24.84
C VAL A 338 37.67 -26.98 23.41
N ASP A 339 37.28 -25.82 22.89
CA ASP A 339 37.71 -25.32 21.59
C ASP A 339 39.09 -24.60 21.67
N SER A 340 39.57 -24.13 20.53
CA SER A 340 40.86 -23.48 20.34
C SER A 340 40.64 -22.08 19.78
N ILE A 341 40.79 -21.03 20.60
CA ILE A 341 40.57 -19.62 20.19
C ILE A 341 41.40 -19.18 18.97
N SER A 342 42.44 -19.93 18.59
CA SER A 342 43.26 -19.67 17.41
C SER A 342 42.81 -20.41 16.14
N SER A 343 41.74 -21.21 16.19
CA SER A 343 41.28 -22.01 15.05
C SER A 343 39.83 -22.52 15.11
N GLY A 344 39.06 -22.25 16.18
CA GLY A 344 37.70 -22.75 16.41
C GLY A 344 37.58 -24.28 16.43
N GLY A 345 38.67 -25.00 16.65
CA GLY A 345 38.72 -26.47 16.55
C GLY A 345 38.97 -27.12 17.90
N LEU A 346 38.64 -28.41 18.04
CA LEU A 346 38.78 -29.20 19.26
C LEU A 346 40.22 -29.18 19.81
N LEU A 347 40.43 -28.37 20.85
CA LEU A 347 41.69 -28.29 21.59
C LEU A 347 41.82 -29.47 22.55
N TYR A 348 40.73 -29.78 23.26
CA TYR A 348 40.68 -30.89 24.19
C TYR A 348 39.31 -31.58 24.22
N LEU A 349 39.34 -32.92 24.21
CA LEU A 349 38.38 -33.72 24.95
C LEU A 349 39.09 -34.37 26.14
N GLN A 350 38.56 -34.17 27.34
CA GLN A 350 39.04 -34.86 28.55
C GLN A 350 37.90 -35.45 29.38
N ARG A 351 38.19 -36.52 30.12
CA ARG A 351 37.28 -37.13 31.10
C ARG A 351 37.98 -37.30 32.44
N SER A 352 37.35 -36.87 33.53
CA SER A 352 37.72 -37.30 34.88
C SER A 352 36.76 -38.37 35.35
N ASP A 353 37.29 -39.50 35.81
CA ASP A 353 36.51 -40.56 36.45
C ASP A 353 36.33 -40.33 37.98
N ASN A 354 36.82 -39.21 38.51
CA ASN A 354 36.82 -38.88 39.93
C ASN A 354 36.75 -37.37 40.20
N ALA A 355 35.85 -36.69 39.49
CA ALA A 355 35.69 -35.23 39.48
C ALA A 355 35.31 -34.65 40.86
N ASP A 356 34.79 -35.47 41.77
CA ASP A 356 34.49 -35.16 43.18
C ASP A 356 35.74 -35.08 44.08
N ALA A 357 36.85 -35.71 43.71
CA ALA A 357 38.03 -35.82 44.56
C ALA A 357 38.71 -34.47 44.84
N THR A 358 39.36 -34.33 45.99
CA THR A 358 40.11 -33.09 46.36
C THR A 358 41.13 -32.68 45.29
N THR A 359 41.73 -33.66 44.62
CA THR A 359 42.58 -33.47 43.45
C THR A 359 42.19 -34.53 42.43
N PRO A 360 41.29 -34.22 41.48
CA PRO A 360 40.80 -35.17 40.50
C PRO A 360 41.88 -35.48 39.46
N THR A 361 41.69 -36.56 38.72
CA THR A 361 42.58 -36.97 37.63
C THR A 361 41.82 -36.96 36.31
N PHE A 362 42.42 -36.37 35.26
CA PHE A 362 41.84 -36.31 33.93
C PHE A 362 42.59 -37.22 32.95
N THR A 363 41.83 -37.96 32.16
CA THR A 363 42.31 -38.68 30.98
C THR A 363 42.09 -37.79 29.77
N ASN A 364 43.16 -37.47 29.03
CA ASN A 364 43.05 -36.78 27.75
C ASN A 364 42.64 -37.79 26.65
N LEU A 365 41.51 -37.52 26.00
CA LEU A 365 40.87 -38.35 24.98
C LEU A 365 40.94 -37.75 23.57
N THR A 366 41.47 -36.52 23.45
CA THR A 366 41.52 -35.72 22.21
C THR A 366 42.13 -36.49 21.03
N SER A 367 43.19 -37.26 21.25
CA SER A 367 43.85 -38.03 20.18
C SER A 367 43.05 -39.22 19.62
N GLY A 368 41.96 -39.61 20.30
CA GLY A 368 40.97 -40.59 19.82
C GLY A 368 39.67 -39.96 19.32
N THR A 369 39.57 -38.62 19.34
CA THR A 369 38.33 -37.86 19.08
C THR A 369 38.47 -37.09 17.77
N PRO A 370 37.59 -37.31 16.77
CA PRO A 370 37.53 -36.46 15.58
C PRO A 370 37.19 -35.01 15.94
N ASN A 371 37.66 -34.05 15.14
CA ASN A 371 37.44 -32.62 15.35
C ASN A 371 36.01 -32.20 14.95
N PHE A 372 34.98 -32.62 15.69
CA PHE A 372 33.57 -32.34 15.37
C PHE A 372 33.25 -30.83 15.28
N MET A 373 33.98 -29.99 16.03
CA MET A 373 33.87 -28.53 16.02
C MET A 373 34.32 -27.85 14.72
N GLY A 374 35.01 -28.57 13.81
CA GLY A 374 35.52 -28.00 12.57
C GLY A 374 36.46 -26.80 12.82
N SER A 375 35.95 -25.59 12.56
CA SER A 375 36.54 -24.30 12.90
C SER A 375 35.55 -23.32 13.56
N GLN A 376 34.42 -23.82 14.09
CA GLN A 376 33.34 -23.03 14.69
C GLN A 376 32.99 -23.48 16.12
N GLY A 377 33.86 -24.17 16.85
CA GLY A 377 33.66 -24.52 18.26
C GLY A 377 33.51 -23.33 19.24
N TRP A 378 33.72 -22.09 18.79
CA TRP A 378 33.31 -20.88 19.51
C TRP A 378 31.80 -20.60 19.38
N TYR A 379 31.19 -21.06 18.28
CA TYR A 379 29.79 -20.94 17.87
C TYR A 379 28.96 -22.17 18.25
N ASP A 380 29.39 -23.38 17.89
CA ASP A 380 28.61 -24.61 18.06
C ASP A 380 29.35 -25.73 18.85
N ILE A 381 28.78 -26.15 19.98
CA ILE A 381 29.27 -27.31 20.77
C ILE A 381 28.10 -28.10 21.39
N GLY A 382 27.40 -28.87 20.57
CA GLY A 382 26.46 -29.87 21.07
C GLY A 382 27.22 -31.00 21.78
N PHE A 383 27.25 -31.03 23.11
CA PHE A 383 28.03 -32.03 23.85
C PHE A 383 27.30 -32.54 25.11
N ASN A 384 27.04 -33.85 25.18
CA ASN A 384 26.36 -34.44 26.35
C ASN A 384 26.65 -35.96 26.52
N VAL A 385 26.27 -36.53 27.66
CA VAL A 385 26.43 -37.96 28.00
C VAL A 385 25.13 -38.55 28.54
N ASP A 386 24.74 -39.73 28.04
CA ASP A 386 23.47 -40.36 28.37
C ASP A 386 23.50 -41.17 29.69
N SER A 387 22.35 -41.70 30.11
CA SER A 387 22.22 -42.45 31.36
C SER A 387 23.00 -43.78 31.40
N ALA A 388 23.50 -44.25 30.26
CA ALA A 388 24.33 -45.44 30.12
C ALA A 388 25.84 -45.12 29.95
N GLY A 389 26.23 -43.84 29.96
CA GLY A 389 27.59 -43.39 29.74
C GLY A 389 28.02 -43.36 28.26
N VAL A 390 27.06 -43.36 27.33
CA VAL A 390 27.32 -43.10 25.90
C VAL A 390 27.46 -41.60 25.72
N VAL A 391 28.61 -41.17 25.18
CA VAL A 391 28.92 -39.76 24.95
C VAL A 391 28.53 -39.39 23.53
N TYR A 392 27.94 -38.21 23.35
CA TYR A 392 27.59 -37.63 22.06
C TYR A 392 28.24 -36.26 21.93
N ALA A 393 28.74 -35.95 20.74
CA ALA A 393 29.42 -34.71 20.42
C ALA A 393 29.03 -34.29 19.00
N ALA A 394 28.71 -33.03 18.80
CA ALA A 394 28.20 -32.49 17.54
C ALA A 394 28.75 -31.09 17.30
N GLY A 395 29.15 -30.83 16.06
CA GLY A 395 29.50 -29.50 15.54
C GLY A 395 29.59 -29.47 14.00
N VAL A 396 29.97 -28.35 13.39
CA VAL A 396 29.98 -28.10 11.92
C VAL A 396 30.84 -29.04 11.03
N SER A 397 31.66 -29.96 11.57
CA SER A 397 32.78 -30.58 10.84
C SER A 397 32.42 -31.47 9.63
N TYR A 398 32.14 -30.85 8.49
CA TYR A 398 31.91 -31.38 7.13
C TYR A 398 32.20 -32.87 6.93
N GLY A 399 31.17 -33.69 7.12
CA GLY A 399 31.19 -35.13 6.87
C GLY A 399 31.60 -36.00 8.06
N SER A 400 31.67 -35.43 9.27
CA SER A 400 31.71 -36.13 10.56
C SER A 400 31.17 -35.22 11.68
N ASN A 401 30.09 -34.50 11.39
CA ASN A 401 29.47 -33.47 12.21
C ASN A 401 28.92 -34.03 13.53
N ILE A 402 28.25 -35.19 13.50
CA ILE A 402 27.59 -35.80 14.67
C ILE A 402 28.26 -37.13 15.04
N LEU A 403 28.81 -37.20 16.25
CA LEU A 403 29.60 -38.32 16.75
C LEU A 403 28.99 -39.01 17.97
N ARG A 404 29.18 -40.33 18.05
CA ARG A 404 28.72 -41.18 19.17
C ARG A 404 29.80 -42.14 19.69
N SER A 405 30.11 -42.07 20.98
CA SER A 405 31.05 -42.97 21.66
C SER A 405 30.36 -43.86 22.70
N THR A 406 30.33 -45.17 22.44
CA THR A 406 29.82 -46.20 23.37
C THR A 406 30.89 -46.75 24.33
N ASN A 407 32.05 -46.11 24.42
CA ASN A 407 33.14 -46.51 25.31
C ASN A 407 33.76 -45.31 26.04
N PHE A 408 32.91 -44.44 26.59
CA PHE A 408 33.28 -43.33 27.47
C PHE A 408 34.22 -42.30 26.81
N GLY A 409 34.03 -42.03 25.52
CA GLY A 409 34.78 -41.03 24.74
C GLY A 409 36.13 -41.51 24.17
N VAL A 410 36.45 -42.81 24.26
CA VAL A 410 37.77 -43.35 23.85
C VAL A 410 37.85 -43.58 22.33
N THR A 411 36.76 -43.98 21.69
CA THR A 411 36.62 -44.04 20.23
C THR A 411 35.21 -43.63 19.82
N TRP A 412 35.09 -43.04 18.65
CA TRP A 412 33.84 -42.47 18.13
C TRP A 412 33.38 -43.19 16.86
N ASN A 413 32.07 -43.21 16.66
CA ASN A 413 31.44 -43.56 15.39
C ASN A 413 30.73 -42.30 14.90
N ASP A 414 30.86 -42.03 13.61
CA ASP A 414 30.03 -41.04 12.92
C ASP A 414 28.58 -41.53 12.85
N ILE A 415 27.63 -40.66 13.16
CA ILE A 415 26.18 -40.88 13.03
C ILE A 415 25.48 -39.73 12.28
N THR A 416 26.23 -38.88 11.58
CA THR A 416 25.71 -37.73 10.83
C THR A 416 24.64 -38.17 9.83
N VAL A 417 25.02 -39.07 8.91
CA VAL A 417 24.10 -39.66 7.91
C VAL A 417 23.69 -41.06 8.32
N ILE A 418 22.39 -41.29 8.55
CA ILE A 418 21.84 -42.61 8.90
C ILE A 418 20.68 -42.95 7.96
N SER A 419 20.82 -44.06 7.23
CA SER A 419 19.85 -44.54 6.23
C SER A 419 19.51 -43.55 5.10
N GLY A 420 20.38 -42.55 4.87
CA GLY A 420 20.17 -41.48 3.88
C GLY A 420 19.38 -40.28 4.42
N VAL A 421 19.17 -40.20 5.74
CA VAL A 421 18.71 -38.99 6.43
C VAL A 421 19.89 -38.38 7.18
N GLU A 422 20.04 -37.06 7.05
CA GLU A 422 21.09 -36.23 7.61
C GLU A 422 20.39 -35.00 8.21
N PRO A 423 20.50 -34.74 9.53
CA PRO A 423 20.04 -33.49 10.13
C PRO A 423 20.80 -32.31 9.54
N HIS A 424 20.19 -31.12 9.56
CA HIS A 424 20.88 -29.87 9.25
C HIS A 424 22.16 -29.71 10.08
N THR A 425 23.20 -29.09 9.52
CA THR A 425 24.47 -28.78 10.20
C THR A 425 24.28 -27.77 11.35
N ASP A 426 25.38 -27.49 12.05
CA ASP A 426 25.56 -26.44 13.06
C ASP A 426 24.73 -26.70 14.33
N HIS A 427 25.42 -27.18 15.37
CA HIS A 427 24.83 -28.06 16.38
C HIS A 427 24.98 -27.51 17.79
N HIS A 428 23.92 -26.88 18.31
CA HIS A 428 23.96 -26.15 19.60
C HIS A 428 23.56 -27.01 20.80
N ALA A 429 22.53 -27.84 20.68
CA ALA A 429 21.88 -28.48 21.84
C ALA A 429 21.80 -30.01 21.74
N ILE A 430 22.25 -30.72 22.78
CA ILE A 430 22.04 -32.18 22.94
C ILE A 430 21.38 -32.48 24.28
N VAL A 431 20.24 -33.16 24.27
CA VAL A 431 19.59 -33.75 25.47
C VAL A 431 19.01 -35.14 25.17
N PHE A 432 18.53 -35.83 26.20
CA PHE A 432 17.97 -37.20 26.08
C PHE A 432 16.54 -37.27 26.60
N ASP A 433 15.67 -37.96 25.86
CA ASP A 433 14.26 -38.12 26.23
C ASP A 433 14.04 -39.25 27.26
N SER A 434 12.78 -39.41 27.72
CA SER A 434 12.40 -40.45 28.70
C SER A 434 12.56 -41.90 28.19
N SER A 435 13.00 -42.09 26.95
CA SER A 435 13.36 -43.38 26.32
C SER A 435 14.86 -43.50 26.03
N ASN A 436 15.69 -42.54 26.51
CA ASN A 436 17.12 -42.42 26.23
C ASN A 436 17.43 -42.36 24.72
N ARG A 437 16.56 -41.67 23.96
CA ARG A 437 16.84 -41.23 22.58
C ARG A 437 17.36 -39.81 22.63
N MET A 438 18.27 -39.46 21.71
CA MET A 438 18.86 -38.13 21.68
C MET A 438 17.95 -37.14 20.95
N LEU A 439 17.81 -35.93 21.49
CA LEU A 439 17.29 -34.76 20.79
C LEU A 439 18.47 -33.85 20.45
N LEU A 440 18.44 -33.27 19.24
CA LEU A 440 19.48 -32.40 18.69
C LEU A 440 18.84 -31.09 18.20
N GLY A 441 19.24 -29.96 18.76
CA GLY A 441 18.91 -28.62 18.26
C GLY A 441 20.04 -28.08 17.37
N ASN A 442 19.67 -27.51 16.22
CA ASN A 442 20.58 -27.05 15.18
C ASN A 442 20.01 -25.83 14.42
N ASP A 443 20.77 -25.26 13.48
CA ASP A 443 20.39 -24.09 12.66
C ASP A 443 19.22 -24.39 11.70
N GLY A 444 18.97 -25.67 11.42
CA GLY A 444 17.78 -26.18 10.72
C GLY A 444 16.71 -26.81 11.65
N GLY A 445 16.73 -26.49 12.94
CA GLY A 445 15.60 -26.75 13.85
C GLY A 445 15.85 -27.83 14.91
N ILE A 446 15.02 -28.89 14.91
CA ILE A 446 14.99 -29.89 15.98
C ILE A 446 14.80 -31.32 15.46
N TRP A 447 15.75 -32.20 15.81
CA TRP A 447 15.86 -33.57 15.31
C TRP A 447 15.95 -34.59 16.46
N ARG A 448 15.62 -35.87 16.17
CA ARG A 448 15.70 -36.99 17.13
C ARG A 448 16.41 -38.21 16.56
N TYR A 449 17.35 -38.76 17.32
CA TYR A 449 18.06 -40.01 17.00
C TYR A 449 17.64 -41.17 17.92
N ASP A 450 17.10 -42.23 17.33
CA ASP A 450 16.85 -43.50 18.03
C ASP A 450 18.05 -44.43 17.86
N SER A 451 18.73 -44.77 18.97
CA SER A 451 19.90 -45.65 18.93
C SER A 451 19.56 -47.15 19.01
N THR A 452 18.30 -47.51 19.26
CA THR A 452 17.82 -48.90 19.32
C THR A 452 17.47 -49.44 17.94
N VAL A 453 16.94 -48.56 17.07
CA VAL A 453 16.80 -48.76 15.64
C VAL A 453 17.42 -47.54 14.96
N PRO A 454 18.74 -47.54 14.68
CA PRO A 454 19.48 -46.39 14.17
C PRO A 454 18.77 -45.63 13.04
N SER A 455 18.18 -44.49 13.39
CA SER A 455 17.48 -43.60 12.47
C SER A 455 17.36 -42.19 13.05
N TRP A 456 17.38 -41.20 12.17
CA TRP A 456 16.96 -39.83 12.46
C TRP A 456 15.46 -39.65 12.24
N THR A 457 14.88 -38.64 12.90
CA THR A 457 13.49 -38.22 12.75
C THR A 457 13.43 -36.70 12.87
N ASP A 458 12.96 -36.04 11.82
CA ASP A 458 12.55 -34.64 11.84
C ASP A 458 11.48 -34.43 12.93
N LEU A 459 11.56 -33.30 13.66
CA LEU A 459 10.55 -32.85 14.61
C LEU A 459 10.07 -31.42 14.32
N ASN A 460 10.37 -30.83 13.16
CA ASN A 460 10.12 -29.40 12.90
C ASN A 460 8.63 -29.06 12.74
N GLY A 461 7.85 -29.90 12.05
CA GLY A 461 6.38 -29.83 12.04
C GLY A 461 5.80 -28.51 11.51
N ASN A 462 5.50 -27.55 12.41
CA ASN A 462 4.97 -26.22 12.09
C ASN A 462 5.77 -25.07 12.73
N LEU A 463 7.03 -25.31 13.15
CA LEU A 463 7.88 -24.26 13.70
C LEU A 463 8.06 -23.13 12.70
N ASN A 464 7.77 -21.91 13.15
CA ASN A 464 8.03 -20.69 12.41
C ASN A 464 9.14 -19.92 13.11
N THR A 465 10.37 -20.42 12.94
CA THR A 465 11.57 -19.93 13.64
C THR A 465 12.70 -19.47 12.70
N ILE A 466 12.49 -19.49 11.37
CA ILE A 466 13.49 -19.04 10.38
C ILE A 466 13.94 -17.60 10.65
N GLN A 467 15.23 -17.37 10.46
CA GLN A 467 15.93 -16.10 10.63
C GLN A 467 16.17 -15.49 9.26
N PHE A 468 15.39 -14.46 8.91
CA PHE A 468 15.53 -13.74 7.64
C PHE A 468 16.54 -12.60 7.74
N GLU A 469 17.45 -12.54 6.78
CA GLU A 469 18.41 -11.45 6.56
C GLU A 469 17.89 -10.41 5.56
N GLY A 470 16.95 -10.80 4.71
CA GLY A 470 16.20 -9.88 3.84
C GLY A 470 15.02 -10.57 3.16
N ILE A 471 14.02 -9.77 2.76
CA ILE A 471 12.85 -10.25 2.01
C ILE A 471 12.58 -9.37 0.78
N GLY A 472 11.90 -9.92 -0.21
CA GLY A 472 11.55 -9.25 -1.46
C GLY A 472 10.11 -9.52 -1.86
N LEU A 473 9.30 -8.46 -1.96
CA LEU A 473 7.91 -8.56 -2.39
C LEU A 473 7.80 -8.57 -3.92
N HIS A 474 7.06 -9.55 -4.47
CA HIS A 474 6.80 -9.61 -5.91
C HIS A 474 5.91 -8.43 -6.35
N PRO A 475 6.27 -7.66 -7.40
CA PRO A 475 5.63 -6.39 -7.76
C PRO A 475 4.11 -6.47 -7.99
N THR A 476 3.61 -7.62 -8.45
CA THR A 476 2.20 -7.82 -8.83
C THR A 476 1.51 -9.02 -8.16
N SER A 477 2.09 -9.62 -7.12
CA SER A 477 1.54 -10.82 -6.44
C SER A 477 1.69 -10.72 -4.92
N ALA A 478 0.58 -10.50 -4.21
CA ALA A 478 0.51 -10.54 -2.74
C ALA A 478 0.44 -11.98 -2.19
N THR A 479 1.01 -12.94 -2.93
CA THR A 479 1.10 -14.36 -2.58
C THR A 479 2.44 -14.97 -2.99
N THR A 480 3.43 -14.12 -3.30
CA THR A 480 4.74 -14.50 -3.80
C THR A 480 5.77 -13.56 -3.17
N VAL A 481 6.63 -14.12 -2.34
CA VAL A 481 7.68 -13.42 -1.60
C VAL A 481 8.94 -14.28 -1.71
N VAL A 482 10.08 -13.65 -1.95
CA VAL A 482 11.39 -14.29 -1.86
C VAL A 482 12.05 -13.81 -0.57
N GLY A 483 12.93 -14.59 0.03
CA GLY A 483 13.77 -14.15 1.15
C GLY A 483 15.05 -14.95 1.21
N GLY A 484 16.08 -14.38 1.83
CA GLY A 484 17.28 -15.12 2.20
C GLY A 484 17.39 -15.23 3.71
N SER A 485 17.78 -16.40 4.17
CA SER A 485 17.87 -16.76 5.58
C SER A 485 19.24 -17.32 5.96
N GLN A 486 19.63 -17.05 7.21
CA GLN A 486 20.87 -17.56 7.80
C GLN A 486 20.87 -19.10 7.80
N ASP A 487 21.96 -19.69 7.29
CA ASP A 487 22.18 -21.12 6.97
C ASP A 487 21.13 -21.82 6.06
N ASN A 488 19.92 -21.29 5.94
CA ASN A 488 18.74 -21.94 5.37
C ASN A 488 18.46 -21.52 3.91
N GLY A 489 19.10 -20.47 3.39
CA GLY A 489 19.27 -20.21 1.96
C GLY A 489 18.30 -19.21 1.35
N THR A 490 18.19 -19.25 0.02
CA THR A 490 17.22 -18.41 -0.71
C THR A 490 15.93 -19.19 -0.90
N GLU A 491 14.82 -18.60 -0.46
CA GLU A 491 13.54 -19.27 -0.26
C GLU A 491 12.39 -18.58 -1.03
N LEU A 492 11.38 -19.35 -1.43
CA LEU A 492 10.21 -18.84 -2.15
C LEU A 492 8.88 -19.22 -1.47
N TYR A 493 8.11 -18.19 -1.11
CA TYR A 493 6.69 -18.28 -0.74
C TYR A 493 5.81 -18.41 -1.99
N SER A 494 4.77 -19.23 -1.91
CA SER A 494 3.78 -19.40 -2.98
C SER A 494 2.39 -19.72 -2.42
N ASN A 495 1.81 -18.78 -1.67
CA ASN A 495 0.51 -18.89 -1.00
C ASN A 495 0.36 -20.10 -0.05
N ASN A 496 1.46 -20.52 0.57
CA ASN A 496 1.55 -21.70 1.44
C ASN A 496 2.54 -21.39 2.56
N THR A 497 2.19 -21.63 3.82
CA THR A 497 3.09 -21.36 4.93
C THR A 497 4.30 -22.28 4.95
N VAL A 498 4.30 -23.40 4.22
CA VAL A 498 5.52 -24.15 3.92
C VAL A 498 6.18 -23.55 2.66
N TRP A 499 7.27 -22.81 2.87
CA TRP A 499 8.08 -22.21 1.80
C TRP A 499 8.98 -23.29 1.16
N THR A 500 9.56 -23.01 0.00
CA THR A 500 10.49 -23.92 -0.67
C THR A 500 11.82 -23.23 -0.93
N GLN A 501 12.92 -23.86 -0.51
CA GLN A 501 14.28 -23.43 -0.82
C GLN A 501 14.53 -23.54 -2.33
N THR A 502 15.14 -22.52 -2.94
CA THR A 502 15.51 -22.50 -4.37
C THR A 502 16.99 -22.24 -4.62
N ASP A 503 17.72 -21.69 -3.65
CA ASP A 503 19.17 -21.85 -3.51
C ASP A 503 19.53 -22.13 -2.04
N GLY A 504 20.67 -22.75 -1.75
CA GLY A 504 20.96 -23.33 -0.42
C GLY A 504 22.34 -22.97 0.16
N GLY A 505 22.43 -22.96 1.49
CA GLY A 505 23.54 -22.39 2.27
C GLY A 505 23.11 -21.07 2.92
N ASP A 506 24.03 -20.16 3.20
CA ASP A 506 23.69 -18.79 3.66
C ASP A 506 22.89 -17.99 2.62
N GLY A 507 21.70 -17.48 2.96
CA GLY A 507 20.94 -16.52 2.15
C GLY A 507 20.93 -15.11 2.77
N GLY A 508 21.33 -14.09 2.01
CA GLY A 508 21.28 -12.69 2.42
C GLY A 508 20.03 -11.95 1.91
N ILE A 509 20.19 -10.72 1.44
CA ILE A 509 19.07 -10.00 0.77
C ILE A 509 18.65 -10.76 -0.50
N ALA A 510 17.33 -10.88 -0.73
CA ALA A 510 16.75 -11.42 -1.96
C ALA A 510 15.58 -10.54 -2.43
N GLN A 511 15.57 -10.17 -3.72
CA GLN A 511 14.71 -9.09 -4.24
C GLN A 511 14.18 -9.37 -5.66
N PHE A 512 12.96 -8.87 -5.93
CA PHE A 512 12.33 -8.95 -7.26
C PHE A 512 12.65 -7.73 -8.12
N SER A 513 12.87 -7.98 -9.41
CA SER A 513 12.91 -6.92 -10.44
C SER A 513 11.51 -6.32 -10.61
N GLN A 514 11.29 -5.14 -10.04
CA GLN A 514 9.97 -4.48 -10.00
C GLN A 514 9.38 -4.21 -11.40
N THR A 515 10.22 -4.10 -12.43
CA THR A 515 9.81 -3.95 -13.84
C THR A 515 9.76 -5.25 -14.65
N SER A 516 10.27 -6.37 -14.12
CA SER A 516 10.38 -7.65 -14.83
C SER A 516 10.11 -8.82 -13.89
N PRO A 517 8.84 -9.13 -13.55
CA PRO A 517 8.49 -9.92 -12.36
C PRO A 517 8.99 -11.38 -12.32
N SER A 518 9.47 -11.95 -13.44
CA SER A 518 10.14 -13.26 -13.44
C SER A 518 11.62 -13.20 -13.05
N ARG A 519 12.19 -12.00 -12.94
CA ARG A 519 13.61 -11.79 -12.61
C ARG A 519 13.78 -11.48 -11.12
N CYS A 520 14.67 -12.23 -10.49
CA CYS A 520 15.04 -12.09 -9.08
C CYS A 520 16.55 -11.95 -8.96
N TYR A 521 16.99 -11.36 -7.86
CA TYR A 521 18.39 -11.25 -7.48
C TYR A 521 18.52 -11.66 -6.02
N ASP A 522 19.63 -12.32 -5.68
CA ASP A 522 19.98 -12.68 -4.31
C ASP A 522 21.50 -12.56 -4.12
N ILE A 523 21.90 -12.54 -2.85
CA ILE A 523 23.29 -12.44 -2.45
C ILE A 523 23.59 -13.43 -1.33
N HIS A 524 24.77 -14.03 -1.39
CA HIS A 524 25.35 -14.93 -0.40
C HIS A 524 26.68 -14.34 0.13
N PRO A 525 27.17 -14.79 1.29
CA PRO A 525 28.47 -14.39 1.80
C PRO A 525 29.63 -14.74 0.87
N VAL A 526 30.52 -13.77 0.66
CA VAL A 526 31.76 -13.99 -0.10
C VAL A 526 32.68 -14.96 0.64
N GLU A 527 32.59 -15.07 1.97
CA GLU A 527 33.35 -16.05 2.76
C GLU A 527 32.88 -17.49 2.50
N SER A 528 31.57 -17.75 2.60
CA SER A 528 30.97 -19.08 2.38
C SER A 528 31.02 -19.53 0.90
N PHE A 529 30.71 -18.65 -0.06
CA PHE A 529 30.55 -19.01 -1.48
C PHE A 529 31.74 -18.63 -2.37
N GLY A 530 32.51 -17.61 -1.98
CA GLY A 530 33.64 -17.09 -2.76
C GLY A 530 33.26 -16.05 -3.84
N PRO A 531 34.27 -15.34 -4.37
CA PRO A 531 34.10 -14.13 -5.20
C PRO A 531 33.49 -14.36 -6.59
N THR A 532 33.18 -15.60 -6.96
CA THR A 532 32.59 -15.97 -8.26
C THR A 532 31.15 -16.46 -8.16
N GLU A 533 30.62 -16.59 -6.94
CA GLU A 533 29.32 -17.25 -6.68
C GLU A 533 28.39 -16.37 -5.83
N PHE A 534 28.91 -15.33 -5.18
CA PHE A 534 28.25 -14.56 -4.13
C PHE A 534 27.04 -13.72 -4.56
N PHE A 535 26.98 -13.24 -5.81
CA PHE A 535 25.82 -12.49 -6.32
C PHE A 535 25.21 -13.26 -7.49
N ARG A 536 23.89 -13.52 -7.45
CA ARG A 536 23.23 -14.32 -8.48
C ARG A 536 21.94 -13.66 -8.99
N ARG A 537 21.46 -14.21 -10.10
CA ARG A 537 20.24 -13.80 -10.80
C ARG A 537 19.42 -15.02 -11.16
N SER A 538 18.11 -14.92 -10.96
CA SER A 538 17.11 -15.79 -11.57
C SER A 538 16.33 -15.02 -12.64
N ASP A 539 15.88 -15.73 -13.68
CA ASP A 539 15.05 -15.19 -14.77
C ASP A 539 13.70 -15.94 -14.95
N ASP A 540 13.47 -16.98 -14.13
CA ASP A 540 12.34 -17.92 -14.23
C ASP A 540 11.38 -17.89 -13.02
N GLY A 541 11.41 -16.83 -12.23
CA GLY A 541 10.57 -16.64 -11.03
C GLY A 541 11.22 -17.18 -9.75
N CYS A 542 12.50 -16.90 -9.57
CA CYS A 542 13.32 -17.32 -8.44
C CYS A 542 13.46 -18.85 -8.30
N GLN A 543 13.37 -19.62 -9.41
CA GLN A 543 13.41 -21.09 -9.38
C GLN A 543 14.79 -21.66 -9.74
N THR A 544 15.53 -20.99 -10.62
CA THR A 544 16.93 -21.32 -10.91
C THR A 544 17.80 -20.06 -10.93
N TRP A 545 19.00 -20.18 -10.36
CA TRP A 545 19.93 -19.08 -10.12
C TRP A 545 21.22 -19.26 -10.93
N THR A 546 21.82 -18.14 -11.35
CA THR A 546 23.08 -18.09 -12.10
C THR A 546 23.98 -17.00 -11.49
N PRO A 547 25.26 -17.27 -11.19
CA PRO A 547 26.18 -16.25 -10.70
C PRO A 547 26.48 -15.15 -11.73
N GLU A 548 26.41 -13.90 -11.31
CA GLU A 548 26.55 -12.71 -12.17
C GLU A 548 27.60 -11.75 -11.59
N THR A 549 28.81 -12.26 -11.29
CA THR A 549 29.88 -11.48 -10.62
C THR A 549 30.88 -10.82 -11.59
N SER A 550 30.50 -10.62 -12.86
CA SER A 550 31.40 -10.10 -13.89
C SER A 550 31.65 -8.59 -13.71
N GLY A 551 32.87 -8.19 -13.38
CA GLY A 551 33.28 -6.78 -13.29
C GLY A 551 33.64 -6.27 -11.88
N PHE A 552 33.35 -7.04 -10.82
CA PHE A 552 33.88 -6.74 -9.49
C PHE A 552 35.42 -6.77 -9.50
N VAL A 553 36.05 -5.73 -8.93
CA VAL A 553 37.53 -5.58 -8.88
C VAL A 553 38.11 -5.87 -7.50
N ASN A 554 37.26 -5.85 -6.48
CA ASN A 554 37.48 -6.39 -5.15
C ASN A 554 36.13 -6.92 -4.63
N THR A 555 36.17 -7.87 -3.71
CA THR A 555 34.98 -8.51 -3.10
C THR A 555 35.17 -8.65 -1.58
N PHE A 556 35.83 -7.67 -0.97
CA PHE A 556 35.84 -7.53 0.48
C PHE A 556 34.54 -6.84 0.89
N SER A 557 33.80 -7.42 1.83
CA SER A 557 32.41 -7.06 2.15
C SER A 557 32.05 -7.53 3.55
N ASP A 558 30.88 -7.10 4.02
CA ASP A 558 30.19 -7.74 5.15
C ASP A 558 29.79 -9.18 4.80
N PHE A 559 29.32 -9.92 5.82
CA PHE A 559 28.89 -11.31 5.64
C PHE A 559 27.64 -11.39 4.75
N TYR A 560 26.64 -10.53 4.96
CA TYR A 560 25.54 -10.30 4.03
C TYR A 560 25.68 -8.90 3.41
N PRO A 561 26.22 -8.75 2.19
CA PRO A 561 26.46 -7.42 1.61
C PRO A 561 25.14 -6.80 1.12
N PRO A 562 24.94 -5.48 1.27
CA PRO A 562 23.70 -4.83 0.84
C PRO A 562 23.64 -4.68 -0.67
N PHE A 563 22.42 -4.76 -1.21
CA PHE A 563 22.14 -4.28 -2.57
C PHE A 563 20.72 -3.71 -2.68
N VAL A 564 20.51 -2.87 -3.69
CA VAL A 564 19.21 -2.27 -3.99
C VAL A 564 18.89 -2.41 -5.47
N VAL A 565 17.63 -2.73 -5.77
CA VAL A 565 17.08 -2.81 -7.14
C VAL A 565 16.33 -1.52 -7.43
N ASP A 566 16.63 -0.87 -8.57
CA ASP A 566 15.90 0.32 -9.01
C ASP A 566 14.41 -0.02 -9.27
N PRO A 567 13.46 0.59 -8.55
CA PRO A 567 12.03 0.27 -8.68
C PRO A 567 11.42 0.76 -10.01
N THR A 568 12.10 1.66 -10.72
CA THR A 568 11.69 2.20 -12.03
C THR A 568 12.34 1.45 -13.20
N ASN A 569 13.44 0.73 -12.95
CA ASN A 569 14.20 -0.02 -13.93
C ASN A 569 14.92 -1.20 -13.26
N GLY A 570 14.26 -2.34 -13.06
CA GLY A 570 14.84 -3.50 -12.36
C GLY A 570 15.92 -4.28 -13.14
N ASN A 571 16.59 -3.63 -14.10
CA ASN A 571 17.91 -4.01 -14.63
C ASN A 571 19.03 -3.10 -14.11
N HIS A 572 18.69 -2.04 -13.37
CA HIS A 572 19.62 -1.16 -12.68
C HIS A 572 19.66 -1.52 -11.19
N LEU A 573 20.87 -1.72 -10.66
CA LEU A 573 21.12 -2.12 -9.28
C LEU A 573 22.42 -1.50 -8.77
N LEU A 574 22.48 -1.24 -7.46
CA LEU A 574 23.72 -1.01 -6.74
C LEU A 574 24.00 -2.13 -5.73
N VAL A 575 25.27 -2.51 -5.56
CA VAL A 575 25.78 -3.42 -4.51
C VAL A 575 26.85 -2.68 -3.70
N GLY A 576 26.78 -2.81 -2.36
CA GLY A 576 27.81 -2.33 -1.44
C GLY A 576 28.79 -3.44 -1.07
N LEU A 577 30.09 -3.18 -1.25
CA LEU A 577 31.23 -3.98 -0.79
C LEU A 577 32.27 -3.00 -0.19
N ASP A 578 33.56 -3.14 -0.47
CA ASP A 578 34.56 -2.07 -0.24
C ASP A 578 34.32 -0.80 -1.09
N ARG A 579 33.41 -0.88 -2.07
CA ARG A 579 32.96 0.16 -3.00
C ARG A 579 31.45 0.03 -3.23
N VAL A 580 30.87 1.09 -3.79
CA VAL A 580 29.59 0.99 -4.50
C VAL A 580 29.86 0.50 -5.93
N TYR A 581 29.19 -0.58 -6.32
CA TYR A 581 29.20 -1.13 -7.67
C TYR A 581 27.82 -0.96 -8.32
N GLU A 582 27.79 -0.53 -9.58
CA GLU A 582 26.60 -0.30 -10.41
C GLU A 582 26.51 -1.35 -11.52
N THR A 583 25.30 -1.79 -11.85
CA THR A 583 24.98 -2.47 -13.11
C THR A 583 23.72 -1.85 -13.70
N THR A 584 23.68 -1.62 -15.02
CA THR A 584 22.49 -1.15 -15.76
C THR A 584 21.94 -2.19 -16.75
N ASN A 585 22.45 -3.42 -16.67
CA ASN A 585 22.14 -4.53 -17.59
C ASN A 585 21.64 -5.79 -16.86
N GLY A 586 21.17 -5.62 -15.62
CA GLY A 586 20.64 -6.67 -14.74
C GLY A 586 21.71 -7.64 -14.29
N ALA A 587 22.77 -7.15 -13.65
CA ALA A 587 23.94 -7.89 -13.12
C ALA A 587 24.89 -8.54 -14.15
N THR A 588 24.52 -8.63 -15.44
CA THR A 588 25.35 -9.25 -16.50
C THR A 588 26.77 -8.69 -16.61
N ALA A 589 26.97 -7.42 -16.21
CA ALA A 589 28.27 -6.84 -15.88
C ALA A 589 28.14 -5.66 -14.91
N TRP A 590 29.12 -5.51 -14.02
CA TRP A 590 29.23 -4.49 -12.97
C TRP A 590 30.37 -3.51 -13.22
N THR A 591 30.23 -2.29 -12.70
CA THR A 591 31.25 -1.22 -12.71
C THR A 591 31.39 -0.63 -11.31
N ALA A 592 32.62 -0.42 -10.83
CA ALA A 592 32.85 0.33 -9.61
C ALA A 592 32.61 1.84 -9.84
N ILE A 593 31.64 2.44 -9.15
CA ILE A 593 31.33 3.87 -9.24
C ILE A 593 31.91 4.69 -8.09
N SER A 594 32.34 4.05 -7.00
CA SER A 594 33.18 4.69 -5.96
C SER A 594 34.59 4.11 -5.92
N THR A 595 35.53 4.77 -5.24
CA THR A 595 36.88 4.24 -5.00
C THR A 595 37.46 4.79 -3.69
N PRO A 596 37.77 3.92 -2.70
CA PRO A 596 38.42 4.30 -1.44
C PRO A 596 39.55 5.33 -1.59
N GLY A 597 39.40 6.46 -0.91
CA GLY A 597 40.39 7.54 -0.87
C GLY A 597 40.45 8.40 -2.14
N SER A 598 39.46 8.29 -3.02
CA SER A 598 39.36 9.06 -4.26
C SER A 598 38.00 9.77 -4.35
N ASN A 599 37.99 10.96 -4.97
CA ASN A 599 36.80 11.77 -5.24
C ASN A 599 35.87 12.01 -4.02
N GLY A 600 36.42 12.00 -2.79
CA GLY A 600 35.68 12.21 -1.54
C GLY A 600 35.07 10.95 -0.92
N PHE A 601 35.15 9.78 -1.57
CA PHE A 601 34.76 8.50 -0.99
C PHE A 601 35.86 8.00 -0.05
N ASN A 602 35.96 8.61 1.14
CA ASN A 602 37.09 8.46 2.08
C ASN A 602 37.03 7.16 2.90
N ASN A 603 36.51 6.07 2.32
CA ASN A 603 36.40 4.75 2.95
C ASN A 603 37.78 4.05 3.14
N VAL A 604 38.65 4.64 3.97
CA VAL A 604 40.08 4.26 4.15
C VAL A 604 40.54 4.41 5.60
N VAL A 605 39.63 4.61 6.56
CA VAL A 605 40.03 4.96 7.92
C VAL A 605 40.58 3.72 8.66
N ASN A 606 41.71 3.94 9.33
CA ASN A 606 42.47 3.00 10.17
C ASN A 606 43.02 1.71 9.53
N ASP A 607 42.20 0.79 8.97
CA ASP A 607 42.65 -0.59 8.70
C ASP A 607 42.47 -1.13 7.27
N ASN A 608 42.02 -0.33 6.30
CA ASN A 608 41.64 -0.76 4.93
C ASN A 608 40.44 -1.75 4.90
N ASN A 609 39.72 -1.88 6.01
CA ASN A 609 38.76 -2.95 6.30
C ASN A 609 37.30 -2.46 6.46
N ASN A 610 36.99 -1.21 6.08
CA ASN A 610 35.62 -0.71 6.19
C ASN A 610 34.77 -1.16 4.98
N THR A 611 33.73 -1.89 5.31
CA THR A 611 32.70 -2.43 4.43
C THR A 611 31.51 -1.46 4.35
N LEU A 612 30.42 -1.82 3.66
CA LEU A 612 29.24 -0.98 3.51
C LEU A 612 28.03 -1.73 4.07
N ASP A 613 27.49 -1.28 5.21
CA ASP A 613 26.25 -1.79 5.79
C ASP A 613 25.05 -1.53 4.88
N THR A 614 25.05 -0.43 4.10
CA THR A 614 23.92 -0.08 3.24
C THR A 614 24.29 0.71 1.98
N VAL A 615 23.50 0.53 0.92
CA VAL A 615 23.47 1.35 -0.31
C VAL A 615 22.03 1.68 -0.67
N ALA A 616 21.75 2.94 -1.02
CA ALA A 616 20.41 3.41 -1.32
C ALA A 616 20.37 4.30 -2.57
N LEU A 617 19.31 4.14 -3.36
CA LEU A 617 19.18 4.70 -4.69
C LEU A 617 17.99 5.65 -4.78
N ALA A 618 18.15 6.86 -5.31
CA ALA A 618 17.00 7.70 -5.63
C ALA A 618 16.35 7.25 -6.95
N PRO A 619 15.02 7.03 -7.02
CA PRO A 619 14.34 6.57 -8.23
C PRO A 619 14.15 7.67 -9.31
N ALA A 620 15.02 8.68 -9.34
CA ALA A 620 14.86 9.89 -10.15
C ALA A 620 15.83 9.93 -11.34
N ASN A 621 15.33 10.43 -12.48
CA ASN A 621 16.11 10.85 -13.67
C ASN A 621 16.66 9.78 -14.64
N GLY A 622 16.27 8.51 -14.50
CA GLY A 622 16.39 7.49 -15.56
C GLY A 622 17.37 6.36 -15.22
N PRO A 623 18.13 5.81 -16.19
CA PRO A 623 18.99 4.63 -15.94
C PRO A 623 20.23 4.94 -15.09
N ASN A 624 20.52 6.21 -14.84
CA ASN A 624 21.64 6.74 -14.07
C ASN A 624 21.10 7.88 -13.20
N PRO A 625 20.69 7.61 -11.95
CA PRO A 625 20.07 8.60 -11.09
C PRO A 625 21.11 9.51 -10.47
N GLU A 626 20.76 10.80 -10.32
CA GLU A 626 21.72 11.80 -9.87
C GLU A 626 22.15 11.58 -8.40
N VAL A 627 21.29 11.04 -7.52
CA VAL A 627 21.58 10.91 -6.08
C VAL A 627 21.70 9.46 -5.61
N ILE A 628 22.82 9.16 -4.96
CA ILE A 628 23.16 7.85 -4.39
C ILE A 628 23.69 8.04 -2.97
N TYR A 629 23.21 7.20 -2.04
CA TYR A 629 23.67 7.15 -0.66
C TYR A 629 24.35 5.80 -0.37
N ALA A 630 25.35 5.78 0.49
CA ALA A 630 25.93 4.57 1.06
C ALA A 630 26.39 4.85 2.49
N ALA A 631 26.46 3.84 3.37
CA ALA A 631 27.06 4.00 4.70
C ALA A 631 27.91 2.80 5.11
N THR A 632 28.96 3.05 5.90
CA THR A 632 29.94 2.02 6.29
C THR A 632 29.58 1.33 7.60
N GLY A 633 29.81 0.02 7.66
CA GLY A 633 30.05 -0.66 8.93
C GLY A 633 31.41 -0.26 9.49
N ASP A 634 31.46 0.08 10.77
CA ASP A 634 32.71 0.12 11.54
C ASP A 634 32.61 -0.86 12.71
N SER A 635 33.58 -1.76 12.77
CA SER A 635 33.86 -2.67 13.89
C SER A 635 33.94 -2.01 15.28
N ASN A 636 34.14 -0.68 15.37
CA ASN A 636 34.18 0.09 16.62
C ASN A 636 32.89 0.91 16.87
N GLY A 637 31.86 0.78 16.02
CA GLY A 637 30.47 1.14 16.33
C GLY A 637 29.96 2.51 15.87
N GLY A 638 30.63 3.19 14.93
CA GLY A 638 30.17 4.46 14.34
C GLY A 638 30.35 4.55 12.82
N SER A 639 29.25 4.68 12.07
CA SER A 639 29.24 4.72 10.59
C SER A 639 29.60 6.09 10.00
N LEU A 640 30.17 6.09 8.80
CA LEU A 640 30.23 7.25 7.89
C LEU A 640 29.12 7.11 6.83
N ILE A 641 28.41 8.19 6.51
CA ILE A 641 27.51 8.23 5.33
C ILE A 641 28.24 8.95 4.19
N PHE A 642 28.19 8.36 3.00
CA PHE A 642 28.67 8.96 1.76
C PHE A 642 27.49 9.25 0.82
N VAL A 643 27.44 10.45 0.27
CA VAL A 643 26.39 10.87 -0.68
C VAL A 643 27.00 11.46 -1.95
N SER A 644 26.67 10.88 -3.10
CA SER A 644 26.92 11.50 -4.41
C SER A 644 25.63 12.17 -4.92
N THR A 645 25.79 13.30 -5.61
CA THR A 645 24.72 13.98 -6.35
C THR A 645 25.09 14.14 -7.83
N ASP A 646 25.98 13.27 -8.34
CA ASP A 646 26.51 13.28 -9.70
C ASP A 646 26.91 11.87 -10.18
N ASP A 647 26.06 10.86 -9.89
CA ASP A 647 26.19 9.48 -10.40
C ASP A 647 27.54 8.82 -10.02
N GLY A 648 27.95 9.02 -8.76
CA GLY A 648 29.19 8.49 -8.18
C GLY A 648 30.46 9.24 -8.58
N ALA A 649 30.40 10.29 -9.41
CA ALA A 649 31.59 10.99 -9.87
C ALA A 649 32.32 11.74 -8.73
N VAL A 650 31.58 12.30 -7.78
CA VAL A 650 32.05 12.91 -6.52
C VAL A 650 31.16 12.44 -5.36
N TRP A 651 31.78 12.17 -4.22
CA TRP A 651 31.11 11.78 -2.98
C TRP A 651 31.39 12.82 -1.88
N ASN A 652 30.38 13.16 -1.10
CA ASN A 652 30.49 13.96 0.11
C ASN A 652 30.34 13.03 1.32
N GLU A 653 31.07 13.32 2.40
CA GLU A 653 31.02 12.60 3.66
C GLU A 653 30.14 13.41 4.62
N GLU A 654 29.05 12.81 5.11
CA GLU A 654 27.98 13.49 5.85
C GLU A 654 27.73 12.78 7.20
N ASP A 655 27.76 13.53 8.31
CA ASP A 655 27.61 12.99 9.66
C ASP A 655 26.14 12.99 10.14
N LEU A 656 25.74 11.95 10.89
CA LEU A 656 24.50 11.94 11.67
C LEU A 656 24.64 12.71 13.00
N PRO A 657 23.56 13.31 13.55
CA PRO A 657 23.59 14.09 14.80
C PRO A 657 24.11 13.33 16.04
N CYS A 658 24.01 12.00 16.04
CA CYS A 658 24.56 11.12 17.06
C CYS A 658 26.10 11.13 17.15
N LEU A 659 26.81 11.50 16.07
CA LEU A 659 28.29 11.47 15.96
C LEU A 659 28.95 12.64 16.71
N ALA A 660 28.60 12.78 17.97
CA ALA A 660 28.92 13.93 18.80
C ALA A 660 30.41 13.95 19.20
N SER A 661 31.19 14.77 18.47
CA SER A 661 32.61 15.09 18.71
C SER A 661 33.64 14.01 18.36
N GLY A 662 33.38 13.27 17.28
CA GLY A 662 34.37 12.48 16.55
C GLY A 662 33.72 11.30 15.85
N HIS A 663 34.14 11.01 14.61
CA HIS A 663 33.81 9.75 13.95
C HIS A 663 34.26 8.57 14.84
N PHE A 664 33.55 7.44 14.78
CA PHE A 664 33.72 6.27 15.67
C PHE A 664 33.27 6.50 17.13
N SER A 665 32.20 7.28 17.34
CA SER A 665 31.45 7.25 18.59
C SER A 665 30.61 5.97 18.68
N SER A 666 30.96 5.07 19.60
CA SER A 666 30.20 3.83 19.88
C SER A 666 28.73 4.14 20.16
N GLY A 667 27.83 3.64 19.31
CA GLY A 667 26.37 3.84 19.46
C GLY A 667 25.70 4.58 18.30
N CYS A 668 26.31 4.60 17.09
CA CYS A 668 25.59 5.02 15.88
C CYS A 668 26.08 4.30 14.61
N ARG A 669 25.65 3.05 14.43
CA ARG A 669 25.82 2.24 13.21
C ARG A 669 24.57 2.37 12.35
N VAL A 670 24.72 2.72 11.07
CA VAL A 670 23.60 2.90 10.13
C VAL A 670 23.35 1.59 9.40
N ASN A 671 22.25 0.91 9.74
CA ASN A 671 21.91 -0.39 9.15
C ASN A 671 21.26 -0.23 7.77
N GLN A 672 20.44 0.80 7.59
CA GLN A 672 19.76 1.04 6.33
C GLN A 672 19.56 2.53 6.05
N ILE A 673 19.69 2.91 4.78
CA ILE A 673 19.19 4.17 4.22
C ILE A 673 18.12 3.83 3.19
N VAL A 674 17.02 4.57 3.18
CA VAL A 674 15.99 4.51 2.11
C VAL A 674 15.64 5.89 1.61
N THR A 675 15.40 6.01 0.30
CA THR A 675 15.04 7.27 -0.35
C THR A 675 13.53 7.50 -0.33
N ASP A 676 13.11 8.76 -0.40
CA ASP A 676 11.69 9.13 -0.55
C ASP A 676 11.28 8.94 -2.02
N PRO A 677 10.38 8.00 -2.35
CA PRO A 677 10.02 7.70 -3.73
C PRO A 677 9.17 8.78 -4.41
N ASP A 678 8.56 9.71 -3.66
CA ASP A 678 7.86 10.87 -4.22
C ASP A 678 8.79 12.10 -4.41
N ASP A 679 10.01 12.09 -3.84
CA ASP A 679 11.00 13.15 -4.07
C ASP A 679 11.72 12.95 -5.42
N THR A 680 11.18 13.59 -6.46
CA THR A 680 11.77 13.62 -7.81
C THR A 680 13.14 14.32 -7.90
N THR A 681 13.71 14.78 -6.79
CA THR A 681 15.09 15.30 -6.71
C THR A 681 16.06 14.34 -6.00
N GLY A 682 15.56 13.26 -5.37
CA GLY A 682 16.38 12.27 -4.65
C GLY A 682 17.07 12.77 -3.38
N GLN A 683 16.84 14.02 -2.97
CA GLN A 683 17.52 14.66 -1.84
C GLN A 683 16.95 14.27 -0.48
N THR A 684 15.76 13.67 -0.44
CA THR A 684 15.09 13.20 0.76
C THR A 684 15.38 11.72 0.98
N ALA A 685 15.90 11.39 2.15
CA ALA A 685 16.16 10.02 2.58
C ALA A 685 15.96 9.88 4.10
N ILE A 686 15.70 8.65 4.53
CA ILE A 686 15.63 8.19 5.92
C ILE A 686 16.83 7.30 6.19
N ALA A 687 17.46 7.44 7.36
CA ALA A 687 18.49 6.55 7.86
C ALA A 687 18.08 5.97 9.22
N VAL A 688 18.35 4.68 9.45
CA VAL A 688 18.05 3.99 10.72
C VAL A 688 19.28 3.31 11.33
N THR A 689 19.31 3.22 12.67
CA THR A 689 20.47 2.70 13.41
C THR A 689 20.15 1.53 14.33
N ASN A 690 20.91 0.44 14.14
CA ASN A 690 20.72 -0.86 14.82
C ASN A 690 21.53 -1.02 16.12
N ASN A 691 22.14 0.03 16.65
CA ASN A 691 22.77 -0.02 17.97
C ASN A 691 22.12 0.92 18.97
N PHE A 692 22.24 0.57 20.27
CA PHE A 692 21.75 1.41 21.37
C PHE A 692 22.47 2.76 21.37
N THR A 693 21.71 3.85 21.38
CA THR A 693 22.30 5.20 21.32
C THR A 693 22.51 5.82 22.71
N GLY A 694 21.86 5.30 23.75
CA GLY A 694 21.83 5.92 25.08
C GLY A 694 21.06 7.25 25.11
N GLY A 695 20.37 7.59 24.02
CA GLY A 695 19.68 8.85 23.80
C GLY A 695 18.33 8.74 23.09
N GLY A 696 17.94 7.56 22.62
CA GLY A 696 16.69 7.31 21.88
C GLY A 696 16.66 7.88 20.46
N GLN A 697 17.82 8.00 19.79
CA GLN A 697 17.94 8.61 18.47
C GLN A 697 18.24 7.56 17.40
N HIS A 698 17.20 6.94 16.84
CA HIS A 698 17.32 5.80 15.91
C HIS A 698 16.87 6.08 14.48
N VAL A 699 16.10 7.14 14.23
CA VAL A 699 15.52 7.45 12.92
C VAL A 699 15.82 8.89 12.52
N TYR A 700 16.52 9.06 11.41
CA TYR A 700 16.99 10.36 10.92
C TYR A 700 16.45 10.64 9.52
N ARG A 701 16.19 11.91 9.20
CA ARG A 701 15.69 12.35 7.90
C ARG A 701 16.50 13.52 7.34
N THR A 702 16.89 13.41 6.07
CA THR A 702 17.43 14.53 5.27
C THR A 702 16.40 15.01 4.25
N ILE A 703 16.59 16.21 3.70
CA ILE A 703 15.84 16.80 2.56
C ILE A 703 16.79 17.53 1.57
N ASN A 704 18.08 17.26 1.69
CA ASN A 704 19.15 18.02 1.06
C ASN A 704 20.40 17.15 0.83
N ALA A 705 20.20 15.89 0.44
CA ALA A 705 21.25 14.93 0.09
C ALA A 705 22.31 14.76 1.19
N GLY A 706 21.85 14.53 2.43
CA GLY A 706 22.70 14.27 3.60
C GLY A 706 23.24 15.51 4.31
N ALA A 707 23.42 16.64 3.60
CA ALA A 707 24.04 17.87 4.10
C ALA A 707 23.42 18.48 5.38
N THR A 708 22.20 18.06 5.74
CA THR A 708 21.72 18.04 7.12
C THR A 708 20.81 16.85 7.36
N TRP A 709 21.04 16.13 8.46
CA TRP A 709 20.15 15.10 9.00
C TRP A 709 19.42 15.62 10.25
N ILE A 710 18.14 15.27 10.39
CA ILE A 710 17.27 15.63 11.51
C ILE A 710 16.79 14.36 12.19
N ASP A 711 17.04 14.21 13.50
CA ASP A 711 16.42 13.16 14.32
C ASP A 711 14.89 13.35 14.37
N ILE A 712 14.16 12.28 14.05
CA ILE A 712 12.69 12.21 14.07
C ILE A 712 12.18 11.10 15.00
N SER A 713 13.04 10.51 15.85
CA SER A 713 12.72 9.35 16.71
C SER A 713 11.64 9.64 17.75
N SER A 714 11.59 10.88 18.26
CA SER A 714 10.52 11.48 19.08
C SER A 714 10.10 10.72 20.36
N ASN A 715 9.37 9.60 20.21
CA ASN A 715 8.81 8.79 21.29
C ASN A 715 9.06 7.29 21.11
N LEU A 716 9.91 6.90 20.16
CA LEU A 716 10.44 5.53 20.09
C LEU A 716 11.24 5.22 21.38
N PRO A 717 11.30 3.95 21.80
CA PRO A 717 12.27 3.52 22.81
C PRO A 717 13.70 3.58 22.24
N ASP A 718 14.70 3.60 23.13
CA ASP A 718 16.11 3.42 22.76
C ASP A 718 16.34 1.92 22.46
N LEU A 719 16.01 1.50 21.23
CA LEU A 719 16.10 0.13 20.73
C LEU A 719 16.66 0.11 19.29
N PRO A 720 17.56 -0.84 18.97
CA PRO A 720 18.01 -1.15 17.61
C PRO A 720 16.90 -1.13 16.56
N THR A 721 17.04 -0.23 15.58
CA THR A 721 16.09 -0.05 14.49
C THR A 721 16.77 -0.42 13.17
N TRP A 722 16.17 -1.37 12.45
CA TRP A 722 16.87 -2.16 11.43
C TRP A 722 16.52 -1.73 10.00
N SER A 723 15.24 -1.65 9.67
CA SER A 723 14.76 -1.35 8.32
C SER A 723 13.64 -0.30 8.35
N ALA A 724 13.45 0.40 7.22
CA ALA A 724 12.56 1.53 7.06
C ALA A 724 11.91 1.54 5.67
N GLN A 725 10.66 1.99 5.57
CA GLN A 725 9.96 2.14 4.30
C GLN A 725 9.12 3.42 4.27
N VAL A 726 9.21 4.18 3.18
CA VAL A 726 8.42 5.41 2.94
C VAL A 726 7.23 5.10 2.03
N ASP A 727 6.01 5.23 2.52
CA ASP A 727 4.77 5.03 1.76
C ASP A 727 4.38 6.31 0.99
N THR A 728 3.85 6.15 -0.22
CA THR A 728 3.31 7.27 -1.03
C THR A 728 1.82 7.51 -0.73
N ASP A 729 1.44 7.30 0.52
CA ASP A 729 0.09 7.55 1.01
C ASP A 729 -0.16 9.07 1.18
N VAL A 730 -1.43 9.44 1.43
CA VAL A 730 -1.84 10.85 1.62
C VAL A 730 -1.18 11.54 2.82
N SER A 731 -0.49 10.78 3.67
CA SER A 731 0.23 11.22 4.86
C SER A 731 1.75 11.10 4.73
N HIS A 732 2.26 10.58 3.60
CA HIS A 732 3.65 10.20 3.35
C HIS A 732 4.25 9.39 4.51
N THR A 733 3.53 8.37 4.95
CA THR A 733 3.78 7.60 6.17
C THR A 733 5.11 6.84 6.09
N ILE A 734 5.95 6.99 7.12
CA ILE A 734 7.16 6.18 7.28
C ILE A 734 6.82 5.00 8.20
N TYR A 735 7.23 3.80 7.81
CA TYR A 735 7.29 2.61 8.67
C TYR A 735 8.74 2.32 9.05
N ILE A 736 8.99 1.85 10.28
CA ILE A 736 10.30 1.35 10.75
C ILE A 736 10.12 0.07 11.57
N SER A 737 11.12 -0.81 11.56
CA SER A 737 11.17 -2.02 12.38
C SER A 737 12.27 -1.95 13.43
N ASN A 738 11.99 -2.44 14.63
CA ASN A 738 12.98 -2.60 15.70
C ASN A 738 12.90 -4.01 16.32
N ASP A 739 13.69 -4.25 17.37
CA ASP A 739 13.75 -5.52 18.10
C ASP A 739 12.40 -6.02 18.69
N THR A 740 11.35 -5.19 18.72
CA THR A 740 10.10 -5.46 19.47
C THR A 740 8.80 -5.31 18.68
N ALA A 741 8.78 -4.49 17.62
CA ALA A 741 7.62 -4.28 16.75
C ALA A 741 7.98 -3.47 15.49
N VAL A 742 7.04 -3.42 14.54
CA VAL A 742 6.99 -2.40 13.48
C VAL A 742 6.20 -1.19 13.98
N TYR A 743 6.67 0.02 13.67
CA TYR A 743 6.04 1.30 14.02
C TYR A 743 5.76 2.11 12.76
N SER A 744 4.75 2.98 12.81
CA SER A 744 4.45 3.96 11.76
C SER A 744 4.40 5.38 12.29
N SER A 745 4.71 6.35 11.43
CA SER A 745 4.70 7.79 11.71
C SER A 745 4.27 8.57 10.46
N PRO A 746 3.08 9.20 10.44
CA PRO A 746 2.66 10.07 9.34
C PRO A 746 3.31 11.46 9.43
N ASN A 747 3.42 12.15 8.30
CA ASN A 747 3.91 13.54 8.24
C ASN A 747 3.11 14.45 9.22
N PRO A 748 3.76 15.26 10.08
CA PRO A 748 5.16 15.71 10.05
C PRO A 748 6.12 14.87 10.93
N TYR A 749 5.89 13.57 11.06
CA TYR A 749 6.76 12.60 11.74
C TYR A 749 6.96 12.81 13.24
N SER A 750 6.05 13.56 13.88
CA SER A 750 6.20 13.97 15.28
C SER A 750 5.88 12.88 16.30
N THR A 751 5.29 11.74 15.91
CA THR A 751 4.85 10.69 16.84
C THR A 751 4.80 9.33 16.16
N TRP A 752 5.50 8.36 16.73
CA TRP A 752 5.51 6.96 16.29
C TRP A 752 4.48 6.14 17.06
N THR A 753 3.76 5.27 16.35
CA THR A 753 2.80 4.32 16.93
C THR A 753 3.09 2.91 16.42
N ALA A 754 3.06 1.90 17.31
CA ALA A 754 3.18 0.50 16.90
C ALA A 754 2.09 0.16 15.86
N TYR A 755 2.49 -0.41 14.73
CA TYR A 755 1.64 -0.60 13.57
C TYR A 755 1.00 -1.99 13.57
N GLY A 756 -0.33 -2.03 13.51
CA GLY A 756 -1.10 -3.29 13.56
C GLY A 756 -1.09 -3.97 14.94
N THR A 757 -1.38 -5.27 14.94
CA THR A 757 -1.44 -6.16 16.11
C THR A 757 -1.03 -7.58 15.72
N GLY A 758 -0.68 -8.44 16.68
CA GLY A 758 -0.49 -9.87 16.43
C GLY A 758 0.88 -10.28 15.88
N LEU A 759 1.73 -9.33 15.51
CA LEU A 759 3.18 -9.58 15.34
C LEU A 759 3.79 -9.90 16.72
N PRO A 760 4.61 -10.96 16.86
CA PRO A 760 5.38 -11.22 18.08
C PRO A 760 6.44 -10.14 18.31
N SER A 761 6.94 -10.01 19.54
CA SER A 761 8.08 -9.15 19.84
C SER A 761 9.42 -9.78 19.45
N ALA A 762 9.57 -10.00 18.15
CA ALA A 762 10.81 -10.40 17.49
C ALA A 762 11.43 -9.19 16.76
N GLN A 763 12.72 -9.31 16.50
CA GLN A 763 13.47 -8.38 15.67
C GLN A 763 12.96 -8.44 14.23
N GLY A 764 12.34 -7.35 13.78
CA GLY A 764 12.02 -7.14 12.37
C GLY A 764 13.26 -6.66 11.63
N TYR A 765 14.06 -7.60 11.12
CA TYR A 765 15.35 -7.32 10.49
C TYR A 765 15.18 -6.54 9.19
N ASP A 766 14.19 -6.91 8.37
CA ASP A 766 13.90 -6.23 7.11
C ASP A 766 12.41 -5.91 6.91
N LEU A 767 12.12 -4.82 6.19
CA LEU A 767 10.80 -4.32 5.85
C LEU A 767 10.71 -4.06 4.35
N GLU A 768 9.71 -4.67 3.72
CA GLU A 768 9.39 -4.40 2.31
C GLU A 768 7.98 -3.86 2.13
N LEU A 769 7.82 -2.95 1.16
CA LEU A 769 6.57 -2.21 0.94
C LEU A 769 6.17 -2.21 -0.53
N ASN A 770 5.27 -3.13 -0.89
CA ASN A 770 4.61 -3.09 -2.19
C ASN A 770 3.48 -2.05 -2.17
N ARG A 771 3.85 -0.82 -2.55
CA ARG A 771 2.97 0.36 -2.65
C ARG A 771 1.83 0.20 -3.66
N SER A 772 1.94 -0.73 -4.63
CA SER A 772 0.89 -0.99 -5.63
C SER A 772 -0.15 -2.00 -5.16
N LEU A 773 0.24 -2.93 -4.28
CA LEU A 773 -0.64 -3.93 -3.67
C LEU A 773 -1.15 -3.48 -2.29
N HIS A 774 -0.52 -2.45 -1.71
CA HIS A 774 -0.70 -1.98 -0.34
C HIS A 774 -0.44 -3.09 0.68
N VAL A 775 0.70 -3.77 0.53
CA VAL A 775 1.21 -4.79 1.44
C VAL A 775 2.53 -4.29 2.01
N LEU A 776 2.61 -4.21 3.33
CA LEU A 776 3.86 -4.10 4.08
C LEU A 776 4.19 -5.49 4.63
N ALA A 777 5.41 -5.95 4.40
CA ALA A 777 5.93 -7.19 4.93
C ALA A 777 7.11 -6.93 5.86
N VAL A 778 7.31 -7.82 6.83
CA VAL A 778 8.49 -7.83 7.70
C VAL A 778 9.11 -9.22 7.69
N GLY A 779 10.41 -9.29 7.37
CA GLY A 779 11.25 -10.45 7.63
C GLY A 779 11.76 -10.34 9.05
N THR A 780 11.48 -11.35 9.89
CA THR A 780 11.96 -11.34 11.29
C THR A 780 13.10 -12.33 11.47
N HIS A 781 14.09 -11.94 12.28
CA HIS A 781 15.21 -12.79 12.64
C HIS A 781 14.75 -13.74 13.78
N GLY A 782 14.02 -14.80 13.42
CA GLY A 782 13.61 -15.87 14.34
C GLY A 782 12.10 -16.13 14.45
N ARG A 783 11.22 -15.39 13.76
CA ARG A 783 9.76 -15.70 13.70
C ARG A 783 9.23 -15.74 12.25
N GLY A 784 10.12 -15.90 11.27
CA GLY A 784 9.81 -15.91 9.84
C GLY A 784 9.24 -14.58 9.32
N ALA A 785 8.50 -14.63 8.22
CA ALA A 785 7.94 -13.47 7.55
C ALA A 785 6.44 -13.27 7.86
N TRP A 786 6.03 -12.00 7.91
CA TRP A 786 4.67 -11.57 8.22
C TRP A 786 4.22 -10.44 7.28
N GLU A 787 2.94 -10.44 6.89
CA GLU A 787 2.34 -9.42 6.03
C GLU A 787 1.17 -8.69 6.72
N ILE A 788 1.01 -7.41 6.40
CA ILE A 788 -0.14 -6.57 6.78
C ILE A 788 -0.53 -5.65 5.60
N LEU A 789 -1.79 -5.25 5.51
CA LEU A 789 -2.21 -4.26 4.52
C LEU A 789 -1.88 -2.84 5.00
N THR A 790 -1.39 -1.98 4.10
CA THR A 790 -1.30 -0.53 4.33
C THR A 790 -2.58 0.19 3.92
N PRO A 791 -2.88 1.39 4.46
CA PRO A 791 -4.05 2.16 4.05
C PRO A 791 -3.81 2.69 2.63
N SER A 792 -4.53 2.17 1.64
CA SER A 792 -4.32 2.63 0.26
C SER A 792 -4.63 4.12 0.11
N GLY A 793 -3.64 4.89 -0.35
CA GLY A 793 -3.71 6.36 -0.52
C GLY A 793 -4.82 6.84 -1.48
N GLY A 794 -5.48 5.91 -2.17
CA GLY A 794 -6.68 6.16 -2.97
C GLY A 794 -8.01 6.15 -2.20
N ASN A 795 -8.06 5.96 -0.88
CA ASN A 795 -9.32 5.88 -0.13
C ASN A 795 -9.83 7.27 0.34
N SER A 796 -10.89 7.78 -0.27
CA SER A 796 -11.53 9.05 0.13
C SER A 796 -13.02 8.90 0.44
N PRO A 797 -13.56 9.60 1.46
CA PRO A 797 -15.00 9.62 1.73
C PRO A 797 -15.74 10.46 0.67
N ALA A 798 -16.94 10.02 0.29
CA ALA A 798 -17.83 10.80 -0.56
C ALA A 798 -18.13 12.19 0.01
N THR A 799 -18.18 13.19 -0.86
CA THR A 799 -18.29 14.61 -0.47
C THR A 799 -19.58 15.25 -0.98
N MET A 800 -20.37 15.86 -0.07
CA MET A 800 -21.63 16.52 -0.42
C MET A 800 -21.43 17.70 -1.39
N VAL A 801 -22.26 17.73 -2.44
CA VAL A 801 -22.27 18.76 -3.48
C VAL A 801 -23.56 19.58 -3.46
N SER A 802 -24.72 18.94 -3.26
CA SER A 802 -26.03 19.61 -3.25
C SER A 802 -26.98 18.92 -2.27
N PRO A 803 -27.66 19.63 -1.34
CA PRO A 803 -27.56 21.07 -1.12
C PRO A 803 -26.17 21.46 -0.58
N THR A 804 -25.73 22.68 -0.87
CA THR A 804 -24.46 23.21 -0.38
C THR A 804 -24.41 23.14 1.15
N PRO A 805 -23.36 22.58 1.77
CA PRO A 805 -23.27 22.48 3.23
C PRO A 805 -23.51 23.82 3.95
N SER A 806 -24.11 23.77 5.13
CA SER A 806 -24.54 24.93 5.95
C SER A 806 -25.64 25.81 5.34
N SER A 807 -26.27 25.40 4.23
CA SER A 807 -27.39 26.16 3.62
C SER A 807 -28.74 25.93 4.33
N THR A 808 -29.67 26.86 4.11
CA THR A 808 -31.09 26.67 4.43
C THR A 808 -31.78 25.90 3.31
N LEU A 809 -32.48 24.83 3.66
CA LEU A 809 -33.23 23.98 2.74
C LEU A 809 -34.45 24.73 2.17
N THR A 810 -34.83 24.40 0.94
CA THR A 810 -35.90 25.10 0.20
C THR A 810 -37.30 24.53 0.44
N GLY A 811 -37.41 23.34 1.04
CA GLY A 811 -38.68 22.72 1.38
C GLY A 811 -38.55 21.38 2.12
N ALA A 812 -39.69 20.77 2.44
CA ALA A 812 -39.77 19.53 3.22
C ALA A 812 -39.23 18.28 2.50
N SER A 813 -39.05 18.32 1.17
CA SER A 813 -38.42 17.22 0.42
C SER A 813 -37.09 17.73 -0.12
N THR A 814 -35.99 17.06 0.22
CA THR A 814 -34.63 17.46 -0.14
C THR A 814 -33.86 16.27 -0.70
N THR A 815 -33.29 16.45 -1.89
CA THR A 815 -32.35 15.50 -2.50
C THR A 815 -30.93 15.92 -2.12
N PHE A 816 -30.23 15.02 -1.43
CA PHE A 816 -28.81 15.12 -1.13
C PHE A 816 -28.03 14.36 -2.21
N SER A 817 -26.98 14.97 -2.75
CA SER A 817 -26.13 14.44 -3.81
C SER A 817 -24.67 14.75 -3.51
N TRP A 818 -23.80 13.78 -3.78
CA TRP A 818 -22.37 13.83 -3.48
C TRP A 818 -21.52 13.41 -4.69
N ASN A 819 -20.25 13.82 -4.70
CA ASN A 819 -19.25 13.12 -5.47
C ASN A 819 -19.01 11.74 -4.81
N PRO A 820 -18.83 10.66 -5.58
CA PRO A 820 -18.47 9.37 -5.02
C PRO A 820 -17.16 9.48 -4.22
N GLY A 821 -16.98 8.57 -3.27
CA GLY A 821 -15.67 8.33 -2.67
C GLY A 821 -14.74 7.62 -3.66
N SER A 822 -13.55 7.27 -3.19
CA SER A 822 -12.59 6.46 -3.94
C SER A 822 -12.10 5.29 -3.08
N GLY A 823 -11.63 4.23 -3.73
CA GLY A 823 -11.26 2.96 -3.10
C GLY A 823 -12.27 1.83 -3.36
N GLY A 824 -11.81 0.74 -3.99
CA GLY A 824 -12.51 -0.56 -4.04
C GLY A 824 -13.98 -0.54 -4.51
N THR A 825 -14.79 -1.43 -3.93
CA THR A 825 -16.24 -1.48 -4.16
C THR A 825 -16.97 -0.58 -3.16
N LEU A 826 -17.69 0.44 -3.65
CA LEU A 826 -18.29 1.51 -2.85
C LEU A 826 -19.78 1.29 -2.53
N THR A 827 -20.16 1.57 -1.29
CA THR A 827 -21.57 1.69 -0.83
C THR A 827 -21.72 2.85 0.16
N TYR A 828 -22.90 3.47 0.19
CA TYR A 828 -23.17 4.67 1.00
C TYR A 828 -24.34 4.46 1.97
N TYR A 829 -24.31 5.18 3.09
CA TYR A 829 -25.49 5.47 3.92
C TYR A 829 -25.60 6.98 4.12
N LEU A 830 -26.81 7.52 4.03
CA LEU A 830 -27.10 8.89 4.47
C LEU A 830 -27.92 8.82 5.76
N TRP A 831 -27.39 9.40 6.82
CA TRP A 831 -28.06 9.60 8.11
C TRP A 831 -28.40 11.07 8.28
N VAL A 832 -29.61 11.37 8.75
CA VAL A 832 -30.07 12.73 9.05
C VAL A 832 -30.75 12.75 10.40
N GLY A 833 -30.39 13.69 11.27
CA GLY A 833 -30.87 13.73 12.65
C GLY A 833 -30.88 15.10 13.29
N THR A 834 -31.49 15.19 14.48
CA THR A 834 -31.57 16.41 15.30
C THR A 834 -30.32 16.65 16.16
N SER A 835 -29.38 15.70 16.19
CA SER A 835 -28.05 15.83 16.81
C SER A 835 -26.94 15.27 15.92
N ALA A 836 -25.69 15.71 16.12
CA ALA A 836 -24.53 15.17 15.42
C ALA A 836 -24.43 13.64 15.53
N GLY A 837 -24.17 12.95 14.42
CA GLY A 837 -24.18 11.49 14.32
C GLY A 837 -25.56 10.82 14.43
N GLY A 838 -26.64 11.57 14.63
CA GLY A 838 -28.01 11.06 14.70
C GLY A 838 -28.60 10.69 13.34
N TYR A 839 -29.61 9.82 13.36
CA TYR A 839 -30.36 9.37 12.18
C TYR A 839 -31.89 9.37 12.42
N ASP A 840 -32.36 10.12 13.42
CA ASP A 840 -33.74 10.17 13.90
C ASP A 840 -34.73 10.82 12.92
N LEU A 841 -34.23 11.54 11.90
CA LEU A 841 -35.05 12.10 10.81
C LEU A 841 -35.00 11.22 9.54
N ALA A 842 -33.84 10.62 9.22
CA ALA A 842 -33.71 9.65 8.14
C ALA A 842 -32.49 8.72 8.29
N ASN A 843 -32.65 7.47 7.84
CA ASN A 843 -31.57 6.52 7.54
C ASN A 843 -31.93 5.79 6.24
N THR A 844 -31.08 5.88 5.22
CA THR A 844 -31.36 5.31 3.89
C THR A 844 -31.08 3.82 3.75
N GLY A 845 -30.35 3.21 4.69
CA GLY A 845 -29.70 1.91 4.47
C GLY A 845 -28.54 2.00 3.45
N PRO A 846 -27.96 0.85 3.06
CA PRO A 846 -26.86 0.76 2.09
C PRO A 846 -27.33 0.82 0.63
N PHE A 847 -26.69 1.64 -0.19
CA PHE A 847 -26.97 1.76 -1.63
C PHE A 847 -25.73 2.26 -2.39
N THR A 848 -25.68 2.04 -3.70
CA THR A 848 -24.52 2.36 -4.56
C THR A 848 -24.64 3.67 -5.34
N GLY A 849 -25.80 4.33 -5.29
CA GLY A 849 -26.04 5.60 -5.97
C GLY A 849 -25.44 6.81 -5.24
N THR A 850 -25.11 7.86 -5.97
CA THR A 850 -24.47 9.09 -5.45
C THR A 850 -25.47 10.19 -5.02
N SER A 851 -26.74 9.83 -4.81
CA SER A 851 -27.75 10.72 -4.26
C SER A 851 -28.89 9.97 -3.55
N ALA A 852 -29.54 10.64 -2.60
CA ALA A 852 -30.72 10.14 -1.90
C ALA A 852 -31.69 11.30 -1.58
N THR A 853 -32.99 11.05 -1.68
CA THR A 853 -34.03 12.04 -1.32
C THR A 853 -34.70 11.66 -0.01
N VAL A 854 -34.75 12.61 0.92
CA VAL A 854 -35.36 12.44 2.24
C VAL A 854 -36.44 13.50 2.47
N THR A 855 -37.43 13.17 3.29
CA THR A 855 -38.46 14.11 3.74
C THR A 855 -38.11 14.56 5.15
N LEU A 856 -38.06 15.88 5.37
CA LEU A 856 -37.55 16.54 6.56
C LEU A 856 -38.57 17.53 7.12
N PRO A 857 -38.50 17.88 8.42
CA PRO A 857 -39.36 18.91 8.99
C PRO A 857 -39.07 20.30 8.41
N THR A 858 -39.94 21.26 8.73
CA THR A 858 -39.86 22.65 8.25
C THR A 858 -40.09 23.64 9.38
N SER A 859 -39.32 23.47 10.46
CA SER A 859 -39.37 24.27 11.68
C SER A 859 -38.39 25.46 11.69
N GLY A 860 -37.39 25.46 10.79
CA GLY A 860 -36.25 26.38 10.83
C GLY A 860 -35.14 25.96 11.80
N ALA A 861 -35.19 24.74 12.36
CA ALA A 861 -34.12 24.19 13.20
C ALA A 861 -32.88 23.80 12.39
N THR A 862 -31.73 23.68 13.08
CA THR A 862 -30.53 23.05 12.52
C THR A 862 -30.67 21.53 12.57
N ILE A 863 -30.31 20.86 11.48
CA ILE A 863 -30.19 19.41 11.38
C ILE A 863 -28.76 19.00 11.04
N TYR A 864 -28.41 17.78 11.41
CA TYR A 864 -27.11 17.17 11.18
C TYR A 864 -27.24 16.05 10.15
N VAL A 865 -26.30 15.96 9.22
CA VAL A 865 -26.30 14.99 8.12
C VAL A 865 -24.93 14.32 8.08
N ARG A 866 -24.91 12.99 8.25
CA ARG A 866 -23.70 12.16 8.11
C ARG A 866 -23.80 11.33 6.85
N LEU A 867 -22.80 11.46 5.97
CA LEU A 867 -22.62 10.65 4.77
C LEU A 867 -21.52 9.63 5.02
N TRP A 868 -21.88 8.36 5.13
CA TRP A 868 -20.95 7.23 5.25
C TRP A 868 -20.53 6.72 3.88
N THR A 869 -19.27 6.31 3.77
CA THR A 869 -18.67 5.62 2.62
C THR A 869 -18.06 4.30 3.10
N LEU A 870 -18.62 3.19 2.64
CA LEU A 870 -18.15 1.83 2.92
C LEU A 870 -17.41 1.31 1.68
N ILE A 871 -16.16 0.92 1.87
CA ILE A 871 -15.28 0.34 0.85
C ILE A 871 -15.18 -1.17 1.08
N ASN A 872 -15.14 -1.95 0.01
CA ASN A 872 -14.95 -3.41 0.00
C ASN A 872 -15.89 -4.13 0.97
N GLY A 873 -17.19 -3.89 0.82
CA GLY A 873 -18.23 -4.53 1.65
C GLY A 873 -18.34 -3.99 3.09
N GLY A 874 -17.59 -2.93 3.43
CA GLY A 874 -17.57 -2.33 4.77
C GLY A 874 -16.32 -2.66 5.59
N ALA A 875 -15.28 -3.23 4.97
CA ALA A 875 -13.97 -3.44 5.57
C ALA A 875 -13.29 -2.11 5.97
N ILE A 876 -13.52 -1.03 5.21
CA ILE A 876 -13.16 0.34 5.56
C ILE A 876 -14.43 1.19 5.60
N GLN A 877 -14.58 2.03 6.62
CA GLN A 877 -15.77 2.85 6.85
C GLN A 877 -15.37 4.30 7.16
N LEU A 878 -15.52 5.17 6.17
CA LEU A 878 -15.22 6.60 6.27
C LEU A 878 -16.53 7.40 6.32
N HIS A 879 -16.51 8.62 6.85
CA HIS A 879 -17.69 9.50 6.83
C HIS A 879 -17.33 10.98 6.78
N ASN A 880 -18.26 11.77 6.24
CA ASN A 880 -18.27 13.24 6.34
C ASN A 880 -19.52 13.71 7.07
N ASP A 881 -19.37 14.70 7.94
CA ASP A 881 -20.47 15.36 8.67
C ASP A 881 -20.76 16.76 8.11
N TYR A 882 -22.05 17.08 8.02
CA TYR A 882 -22.58 18.34 7.51
C TYR A 882 -23.72 18.84 8.39
N THR A 883 -24.00 20.15 8.33
CA THR A 883 -25.18 20.76 8.95
C THR A 883 -25.99 21.54 7.93
N TYR A 884 -27.29 21.65 8.17
CA TYR A 884 -28.24 22.39 7.33
C TYR A 884 -29.29 23.06 8.23
N ILE A 885 -29.98 24.07 7.73
CA ILE A 885 -31.14 24.69 8.41
C ILE A 885 -32.40 24.27 7.65
N GLU A 886 -33.43 23.79 8.35
CA GLU A 886 -34.72 23.44 7.75
C GLU A 886 -35.39 24.66 7.09
N ALA A 887 -36.22 24.41 6.07
CA ALA A 887 -37.06 25.47 5.49
C ALA A 887 -38.06 26.01 6.53
N THR A 888 -38.38 27.29 6.51
CA THR A 888 -39.42 27.89 7.36
C THR A 888 -40.78 27.97 6.63
N PRO A 889 -41.93 27.93 7.33
CA PRO A 889 -43.25 28.04 6.70
C PRO A 889 -43.60 29.48 6.33
N ALA A 890 -44.11 29.70 5.12
CA ALA A 890 -44.44 31.04 4.61
C ALA A 890 -45.71 31.04 3.74
N ALA A 891 -46.38 32.19 3.67
CA ALA A 891 -47.58 32.38 2.85
C ALA A 891 -47.24 32.46 1.36
N GLY A 892 -48.13 31.94 0.51
CA GLY A 892 -48.12 32.26 -0.92
C GLY A 892 -48.43 33.74 -1.15
N ALA A 893 -47.85 34.34 -2.19
CA ALA A 893 -47.94 35.77 -2.48
C ALA A 893 -48.30 36.04 -3.95
N ILE A 894 -49.27 36.93 -4.19
CA ILE A 894 -49.75 37.28 -5.54
C ILE A 894 -48.65 37.99 -6.32
N THR A 895 -48.36 37.47 -7.50
CA THR A 895 -47.36 37.98 -8.45
C THR A 895 -48.00 38.65 -9.67
N SER A 896 -49.24 38.30 -10.02
CA SER A 896 -49.99 38.91 -11.12
C SER A 896 -51.51 38.84 -10.89
N PRO A 897 -52.30 39.91 -11.11
CA PRO A 897 -51.86 41.26 -11.47
C PRO A 897 -51.04 41.89 -10.33
N SER A 898 -50.14 42.82 -10.69
CA SER A 898 -49.26 43.47 -9.70
C SER A 898 -50.09 44.20 -8.63
N PRO A 899 -49.86 43.97 -7.32
CA PRO A 899 -50.60 44.64 -6.25
C PRO A 899 -50.65 46.16 -6.40
N GLY A 900 -51.83 46.75 -6.18
CA GLY A 900 -52.10 48.17 -6.37
C GLY A 900 -52.53 48.57 -7.78
N SER A 901 -52.49 47.66 -8.77
CA SER A 901 -52.83 47.98 -10.16
C SER A 901 -54.34 48.14 -10.43
N THR A 902 -54.66 48.93 -11.45
CA THR A 902 -55.98 48.89 -12.10
C THR A 902 -56.08 47.64 -12.96
N LEU A 903 -57.18 46.90 -12.79
CA LEU A 903 -57.48 45.69 -13.54
C LEU A 903 -57.83 46.01 -14.99
N LEU A 904 -57.40 45.14 -15.91
CA LEU A 904 -57.57 45.35 -17.35
C LEU A 904 -58.94 44.88 -17.87
N SER A 905 -59.67 44.08 -17.10
CA SER A 905 -60.87 43.35 -17.55
C SER A 905 -61.75 42.97 -16.36
N ALA A 906 -63.06 42.83 -16.61
CA ALA A 906 -64.00 42.24 -15.65
C ALA A 906 -63.56 40.84 -15.21
N SER A 907 -63.14 40.00 -16.16
CA SER A 907 -62.54 38.70 -15.86
C SER A 907 -61.04 38.88 -15.59
N THR A 908 -60.60 38.56 -14.38
CA THR A 908 -59.22 38.74 -13.91
C THR A 908 -58.70 37.45 -13.28
N THR A 909 -57.53 36.98 -13.73
CA THR A 909 -56.83 35.83 -13.16
C THR A 909 -55.72 36.30 -12.23
N PHE A 910 -55.87 36.01 -10.94
CA PHE A 910 -54.81 36.16 -9.95
C PHE A 910 -53.90 34.93 -9.95
N ASN A 911 -52.60 35.14 -9.88
CA ASN A 911 -51.54 34.12 -9.85
C ASN A 911 -50.61 34.45 -8.69
N TRP A 912 -50.12 33.43 -7.99
CA TRP A 912 -49.23 33.56 -6.85
C TRP A 912 -48.07 32.57 -6.88
N ASN A 913 -47.03 32.87 -6.10
CA ASN A 913 -46.01 31.89 -5.75
C ASN A 913 -46.54 30.95 -4.67
N ALA A 914 -46.09 29.69 -4.69
CA ALA A 914 -46.43 28.74 -3.64
C ALA A 914 -45.82 29.15 -2.29
N GLY A 915 -46.57 28.92 -1.20
CA GLY A 915 -46.04 29.01 0.17
C GLY A 915 -45.21 27.77 0.55
N THR A 916 -44.41 27.89 1.60
CA THR A 916 -43.53 26.84 2.11
C THR A 916 -44.07 26.19 3.39
N GLY A 917 -43.49 25.06 3.80
CA GLY A 917 -43.76 24.41 5.09
C GLY A 917 -44.96 23.46 5.16
N GLY A 918 -45.42 22.93 4.02
CA GLY A 918 -46.52 21.96 3.96
C GLY A 918 -47.89 22.59 3.67
N VAL A 919 -47.97 23.45 2.64
CA VAL A 919 -49.24 24.06 2.22
C VAL A 919 -50.21 22.98 1.71
N THR A 920 -51.41 22.96 2.28
CA THR A 920 -52.51 22.06 1.90
C THR A 920 -53.63 22.74 1.09
N ALA A 921 -53.80 24.06 1.19
CA ALA A 921 -54.77 24.81 0.39
C ALA A 921 -54.49 26.34 0.34
N TYR A 922 -55.01 27.00 -0.69
CA TYR A 922 -55.18 28.45 -0.77
C TYR A 922 -56.66 28.83 -0.86
N TYR A 923 -57.01 30.03 -0.41
CA TYR A 923 -58.30 30.68 -0.70
C TYR A 923 -58.07 32.12 -1.14
N LEU A 924 -58.85 32.59 -2.11
CA LEU A 924 -58.83 33.96 -2.61
C LEU A 924 -60.16 34.65 -2.25
N TRP A 925 -60.06 35.71 -1.45
CA TRP A 925 -61.18 36.57 -1.09
C TRP A 925 -61.05 37.91 -1.80
N VAL A 926 -62.14 38.42 -2.37
CA VAL A 926 -62.21 39.71 -3.06
C VAL A 926 -63.45 40.45 -2.61
N GLY A 927 -63.32 41.71 -2.20
CA GLY A 927 -64.42 42.48 -1.65
C GLY A 927 -64.27 43.99 -1.80
N THR A 928 -65.35 44.72 -1.51
CA THR A 928 -65.38 46.19 -1.51
C THR A 928 -64.76 46.82 -0.24
N THR A 929 -64.38 45.99 0.75
CA THR A 929 -63.74 46.41 2.00
C THR A 929 -62.57 45.49 2.38
N ALA A 930 -61.60 46.01 3.15
CA ALA A 930 -60.41 45.25 3.54
C ALA A 930 -60.77 43.98 4.34
N GLY A 931 -60.29 42.82 3.86
CA GLY A 931 -60.64 41.50 4.41
C GLY A 931 -62.04 40.98 4.06
N GLY A 932 -62.82 41.74 3.28
CA GLY A 932 -64.12 41.32 2.75
C GLY A 932 -64.01 40.32 1.59
N TYR A 933 -65.11 39.64 1.30
CA TYR A 933 -65.22 38.65 0.21
C TYR A 933 -66.53 38.79 -0.60
N ASP A 934 -67.17 39.96 -0.53
CA ASP A 934 -68.48 40.27 -1.10
C ASP A 934 -68.53 40.28 -2.65
N LEU A 935 -67.38 40.34 -3.32
CA LEU A 935 -67.26 40.21 -4.77
C LEU A 935 -66.87 38.79 -5.19
N ALA A 936 -66.01 38.11 -4.42
CA ALA A 936 -65.68 36.70 -4.60
C ALA A 936 -65.13 36.06 -3.31
N ASN A 937 -65.53 34.81 -3.05
CA ASN A 937 -64.91 33.91 -2.08
C ASN A 937 -64.65 32.58 -2.78
N THR A 938 -63.40 32.27 -3.12
CA THR A 938 -63.07 31.10 -3.94
C THR A 938 -61.92 30.28 -3.35
N GLY A 939 -62.02 28.95 -3.51
CA GLY A 939 -61.14 27.96 -2.91
C GLY A 939 -61.93 26.79 -2.31
N PRO A 940 -61.27 25.77 -1.74
CA PRO A 940 -59.82 25.63 -1.63
C PRO A 940 -59.15 25.34 -2.97
N PHE A 941 -57.99 25.93 -3.22
CA PHE A 941 -57.12 25.65 -4.36
C PHE A 941 -55.86 24.91 -3.92
N THR A 942 -55.43 23.91 -4.70
CA THR A 942 -54.11 23.28 -4.58
C THR A 942 -53.10 23.88 -5.57
N GLY A 943 -53.57 24.38 -6.72
CA GLY A 943 -52.79 25.19 -7.65
C GLY A 943 -52.64 26.64 -7.19
N THR A 944 -51.77 27.40 -7.87
CA THR A 944 -51.38 28.76 -7.48
C THR A 944 -51.98 29.88 -8.33
N SER A 945 -53.20 29.67 -8.84
CA SER A 945 -53.95 30.72 -9.55
C SER A 945 -55.47 30.54 -9.44
N ALA A 946 -56.21 31.63 -9.60
CA ALA A 946 -57.68 31.65 -9.64
C ALA A 946 -58.22 32.81 -10.48
N THR A 947 -59.24 32.55 -11.29
CA THR A 947 -59.95 33.57 -12.08
C THR A 947 -61.25 33.96 -11.40
N VAL A 948 -61.50 35.26 -11.30
CA VAL A 948 -62.75 35.85 -10.78
C VAL A 948 -63.31 36.86 -11.77
N ASN A 949 -64.64 37.02 -11.76
CA ASN A 949 -65.33 38.05 -12.54
C ASN A 949 -65.76 39.17 -11.59
N LEU A 950 -65.35 40.38 -11.90
CA LEU A 950 -65.42 41.57 -11.06
C LEU A 950 -66.12 42.73 -11.83
N PRO A 951 -66.69 43.73 -11.14
CA PRO A 951 -67.31 44.87 -11.81
C PRO A 951 -66.27 45.76 -12.53
N THR A 952 -66.76 46.68 -13.36
CA THR A 952 -65.94 47.62 -14.14
C THR A 952 -66.41 49.06 -13.93
N SER A 953 -66.50 49.49 -12.68
CA SER A 953 -66.95 50.82 -12.27
C SER A 953 -65.81 51.81 -12.00
N GLY A 954 -64.57 51.34 -11.89
CA GLY A 954 -63.42 52.12 -11.44
C GLY A 954 -63.28 52.25 -9.92
N ALA A 955 -64.04 51.48 -9.14
CA ALA A 955 -63.93 51.44 -7.68
C ALA A 955 -62.66 50.69 -7.20
N THR A 956 -62.21 50.98 -5.98
CA THR A 956 -61.16 50.21 -5.30
C THR A 956 -61.75 48.92 -4.71
N ILE A 957 -61.05 47.81 -4.91
CA ILE A 957 -61.36 46.50 -4.31
C ILE A 957 -60.17 46.00 -3.49
N TYR A 958 -60.46 45.10 -2.55
CA TYR A 958 -59.49 44.49 -1.64
C TYR A 958 -59.43 43.00 -1.93
N VAL A 959 -58.22 42.43 -1.94
CA VAL A 959 -57.96 41.03 -2.25
C VAL A 959 -57.10 40.42 -1.16
N ARG A 960 -57.57 39.33 -0.54
CA ARG A 960 -56.79 38.56 0.45
C ARG A 960 -56.51 37.16 -0.10
N LEU A 961 -55.23 36.77 -0.09
CA LEU A 961 -54.80 35.40 -0.36
C LEU A 961 -54.48 34.71 0.97
N TRP A 962 -55.28 33.73 1.35
CA TRP A 962 -54.99 32.83 2.47
C TRP A 962 -54.16 31.63 2.02
N THR A 963 -53.25 31.19 2.89
CA THR A 963 -52.42 29.99 2.76
C THR A 963 -52.62 29.11 4.00
N PHE A 964 -53.15 27.91 3.81
CA PHE A 964 -53.42 26.92 4.86
C PHE A 964 -52.34 25.83 4.83
N ILE A 965 -51.63 25.66 5.94
CA ILE A 965 -50.49 24.77 6.11
C ILE A 965 -50.83 23.65 7.10
N ASN A 966 -50.31 22.45 6.87
CA ASN A 966 -50.48 21.26 7.71
C ASN A 966 -51.94 20.99 8.09
N GLY A 967 -52.80 20.86 7.07
CA GLY A 967 -54.24 20.61 7.24
C GLY A 967 -55.03 21.82 7.74
N GLY A 968 -54.42 23.02 7.74
CA GLY A 968 -55.02 24.25 8.26
C GLY A 968 -54.71 24.53 9.74
N ALA A 969 -53.79 23.77 10.35
CA ALA A 969 -53.26 24.05 11.69
C ALA A 969 -52.47 25.38 11.75
N ILE A 970 -51.85 25.77 10.65
CA ILE A 970 -51.22 27.09 10.47
C ILE A 970 -51.96 27.80 9.32
N GLN A 971 -52.34 29.06 9.54
CA GLN A 971 -53.08 29.88 8.59
C GLN A 971 -52.41 31.25 8.46
N LEU A 972 -51.83 31.51 7.30
CA LEU A 972 -51.16 32.77 6.97
C LEU A 972 -51.93 33.46 5.85
N HIS A 973 -51.83 34.79 5.73
CA HIS A 973 -52.43 35.52 4.61
C HIS A 973 -51.59 36.72 4.18
N ASN A 974 -51.77 37.11 2.93
CA ASN A 974 -51.30 38.39 2.38
C ASN A 974 -52.50 39.20 1.87
N ASP A 975 -52.48 40.51 2.12
CA ASP A 975 -53.51 41.46 1.71
C ASP A 975 -53.02 42.39 0.59
N TYR A 976 -53.91 42.70 -0.34
CA TYR A 976 -53.65 43.49 -1.53
C TYR A 976 -54.85 44.39 -1.87
N THR A 977 -54.61 45.44 -2.65
CA THR A 977 -55.65 46.32 -3.19
C THR A 977 -55.51 46.43 -4.71
N TYR A 978 -56.62 46.66 -5.39
CA TYR A 978 -56.71 46.84 -6.85
C TYR A 978 -57.79 47.86 -7.19
N ILE A 979 -57.82 48.35 -8.42
CA ILE A 979 -58.89 49.22 -8.93
C ILE A 979 -59.60 48.52 -10.09
N GLU A 980 -60.93 48.56 -10.14
CA GLU A 980 -61.72 47.98 -11.23
C GLU A 980 -61.42 48.63 -12.59
N ALA A 981 -61.63 47.88 -13.68
CA ALA A 981 -61.46 48.40 -15.04
C ALA A 981 -62.48 49.51 -15.36
N THR A 982 -62.09 50.47 -16.20
CA THR A 982 -63.00 51.51 -16.76
C THR A 982 -63.03 51.45 -18.29
N PRO A 983 -64.11 51.84 -18.99
CA PRO A 983 -64.17 51.74 -20.46
C PRO A 983 -63.23 52.70 -21.21
N ALA A 984 -62.48 52.18 -22.18
CA ALA A 984 -61.52 52.97 -22.99
C ALA A 984 -61.26 52.34 -24.37
N ALA A 985 -60.74 53.14 -25.31
CA ALA A 985 -60.37 52.71 -26.65
C ALA A 985 -59.09 51.84 -26.65
N GLY A 986 -59.00 50.89 -27.59
CA GLY A 986 -57.73 50.25 -27.93
C GLY A 986 -56.80 51.23 -28.64
N ALA A 987 -55.49 51.08 -28.44
CA ALA A 987 -54.47 51.98 -28.98
C ALA A 987 -53.35 51.22 -29.70
N VAL A 988 -52.92 51.68 -30.87
CA VAL A 988 -51.85 51.03 -31.64
C VAL A 988 -50.53 51.07 -30.87
N THR A 989 -49.96 49.89 -30.64
CA THR A 989 -48.72 49.67 -29.87
C THR A 989 -47.53 49.30 -30.76
N SER A 990 -47.78 48.72 -31.94
CA SER A 990 -46.74 48.40 -32.93
C SER A 990 -47.32 48.48 -34.35
N PRO A 991 -46.65 49.12 -35.33
CA PRO A 991 -45.45 49.92 -35.17
C PRO A 991 -45.70 51.13 -34.26
N LEU A 992 -44.65 51.63 -33.60
CA LEU A 992 -44.75 52.75 -32.66
C LEU A 992 -45.28 54.01 -33.38
N PRO A 993 -46.37 54.64 -32.94
CA PRO A 993 -46.89 55.84 -33.58
C PRO A 993 -45.84 56.92 -33.82
N GLY A 994 -45.81 57.45 -35.04
CA GLY A 994 -44.79 58.39 -35.52
C GLY A 994 -43.55 57.73 -36.15
N SER A 995 -43.41 56.40 -36.13
CA SER A 995 -42.24 55.74 -36.72
C SER A 995 -42.26 55.72 -38.25
N THR A 996 -41.08 55.61 -38.85
CA THR A 996 -40.94 55.06 -40.19
C THR A 996 -41.29 53.56 -40.15
N LEU A 997 -41.98 53.07 -41.17
CA LEU A 997 -42.27 51.66 -41.37
C LEU A 997 -41.04 50.93 -41.90
N LEU A 998 -40.88 49.65 -41.54
CA LEU A 998 -39.72 48.86 -41.93
C LEU A 998 -39.89 48.17 -43.30
N SER A 999 -41.12 48.01 -43.75
CA SER A 999 -41.49 47.21 -44.92
C SER A 999 -42.83 47.66 -45.51
N ALA A 1000 -43.05 47.38 -46.80
CA ALA A 1000 -44.34 47.54 -47.46
C ALA A 1000 -45.45 46.77 -46.72
N SER A 1001 -45.21 45.50 -46.38
CA SER A 1001 -46.10 44.73 -45.52
C SER A 1001 -45.85 45.10 -44.07
N THR A 1002 -46.86 45.65 -43.41
CA THR A 1002 -46.79 46.12 -42.02
C THR A 1002 -47.96 45.53 -41.21
N THR A 1003 -47.64 44.86 -40.10
CA THR A 1003 -48.64 44.40 -39.13
C THR A 1003 -48.84 45.43 -38.03
N PHE A 1004 -50.00 46.06 -38.02
CA PHE A 1004 -50.46 46.90 -36.92
C PHE A 1004 -51.00 46.00 -35.80
N ASN A 1005 -50.56 46.24 -34.58
CA ASN A 1005 -51.01 45.60 -33.35
C ASN A 1005 -51.44 46.70 -32.38
N TRP A 1006 -52.48 46.45 -31.59
CA TRP A 1006 -53.00 47.39 -30.62
C TRP A 1006 -53.25 46.76 -29.24
N SER A 1007 -53.32 47.60 -28.22
CA SER A 1007 -53.87 47.21 -26.92
C SER A 1007 -55.36 46.90 -27.06
N ALA A 1008 -55.86 45.94 -26.28
CA ALA A 1008 -57.30 45.79 -26.14
C ALA A 1008 -57.90 47.03 -25.47
N GLY A 1009 -59.00 47.55 -26.02
CA GLY A 1009 -59.84 48.49 -25.29
C GLY A 1009 -60.56 47.80 -24.14
N THR A 1010 -61.00 48.57 -23.16
CA THR A 1010 -61.56 48.08 -21.90
C THR A 1010 -63.06 48.37 -21.79
N GLY A 1011 -63.75 47.72 -20.85
CA GLY A 1011 -65.16 47.99 -20.55
C GLY A 1011 -66.19 47.40 -21.54
N GLY A 1012 -65.87 46.29 -22.22
CA GLY A 1012 -66.82 45.55 -23.05
C GLY A 1012 -66.67 45.76 -24.57
N VAL A 1013 -65.43 45.75 -25.09
CA VAL A 1013 -65.18 45.86 -26.53
C VAL A 1013 -65.77 44.67 -27.29
N THR A 1014 -66.43 44.96 -28.41
CA THR A 1014 -67.02 43.97 -29.33
C THR A 1014 -66.38 43.93 -30.71
N ALA A 1015 -65.74 45.01 -31.19
CA ALA A 1015 -65.03 45.03 -32.47
C ALA A 1015 -64.03 46.21 -32.62
N TYR A 1016 -63.10 46.08 -33.56
CA TYR A 1016 -62.20 47.15 -34.04
C TYR A 1016 -62.28 47.32 -35.57
N TYR A 1017 -61.90 48.51 -36.07
CA TYR A 1017 -61.63 48.76 -37.49
C TYR A 1017 -60.35 49.59 -37.64
N LEU A 1018 -59.56 49.31 -38.69
CA LEU A 1018 -58.32 50.01 -39.02
C LEU A 1018 -58.46 50.70 -40.38
N TRP A 1019 -58.29 52.03 -40.40
CA TRP A 1019 -58.30 52.87 -41.60
C TRP A 1019 -56.90 53.45 -41.82
N ILE A 1020 -56.40 53.43 -43.05
CA ILE A 1020 -55.09 53.95 -43.43
C ILE A 1020 -55.21 54.77 -44.71
N GLY A 1021 -54.69 55.99 -44.74
CA GLY A 1021 -54.82 56.90 -45.88
C GLY A 1021 -53.71 57.92 -46.00
N THR A 1022 -53.67 58.62 -47.14
CA THR A 1022 -52.73 59.73 -47.40
C THR A 1022 -53.16 61.03 -46.70
N THR A 1023 -54.31 61.05 -46.03
CA THR A 1023 -54.84 62.20 -45.28
C THR A 1023 -55.45 61.78 -43.94
N ALA A 1024 -55.47 62.69 -42.96
CA ALA A 1024 -55.97 62.42 -41.61
C ALA A 1024 -57.45 61.98 -41.60
N GLY A 1025 -57.71 60.78 -41.07
CA GLY A 1025 -59.04 60.16 -41.07
C GLY A 1025 -59.46 59.53 -42.41
N GLY A 1026 -58.61 59.57 -43.44
CA GLY A 1026 -58.79 58.87 -44.71
C GLY A 1026 -58.55 57.35 -44.60
N TYR A 1027 -59.01 56.62 -45.62
CA TYR A 1027 -58.84 55.17 -45.74
C TYR A 1027 -58.42 54.73 -47.17
N ASP A 1028 -57.89 55.66 -47.96
CA ASP A 1028 -57.54 55.50 -49.38
C ASP A 1028 -56.39 54.51 -49.65
N LEU A 1029 -55.61 54.14 -48.63
CA LEU A 1029 -54.59 53.09 -48.70
C LEU A 1029 -55.12 51.75 -48.17
N ALA A 1030 -55.93 51.76 -47.10
CA ALA A 1030 -56.65 50.58 -46.60
C ALA A 1030 -57.86 50.93 -45.71
N ASN A 1031 -58.90 50.08 -45.79
CA ASN A 1031 -60.03 50.04 -44.86
C ASN A 1031 -60.27 48.57 -44.48
N GLN A 1032 -60.10 48.23 -43.20
CA GLN A 1032 -60.06 46.84 -42.74
C GLN A 1032 -60.85 46.64 -41.44
N GLY A 1033 -61.63 45.55 -41.36
CA GLY A 1033 -62.45 45.16 -40.21
C GLY A 1033 -63.85 44.67 -40.59
N PRO A 1034 -64.71 44.27 -39.63
CA PRO A 1034 -64.47 44.30 -38.19
C PRO A 1034 -63.50 43.21 -37.71
N PHE A 1035 -62.65 43.55 -36.74
CA PHE A 1035 -61.77 42.62 -36.04
C PHE A 1035 -62.23 42.38 -34.60
N THR A 1036 -62.17 41.13 -34.14
CA THR A 1036 -62.32 40.78 -32.71
C THR A 1036 -60.96 40.64 -32.02
N GLY A 1037 -59.91 40.26 -32.76
CA GLY A 1037 -58.52 40.31 -32.33
C GLY A 1037 -57.93 41.71 -32.38
N THR A 1038 -56.71 41.87 -31.85
CA THR A 1038 -56.04 43.17 -31.69
C THR A 1038 -54.87 43.41 -32.65
N SER A 1039 -54.95 42.88 -33.87
CA SER A 1039 -53.96 43.13 -34.93
C SER A 1039 -54.53 42.97 -36.34
N ALA A 1040 -53.88 43.61 -37.32
CA ALA A 1040 -54.16 43.50 -38.75
C ALA A 1040 -52.90 43.80 -39.59
N THR A 1041 -52.66 43.03 -40.65
CA THR A 1041 -51.55 43.26 -41.61
C THR A 1041 -52.06 43.98 -42.85
N VAL A 1042 -51.34 45.01 -43.28
CA VAL A 1042 -51.66 45.84 -44.44
C VAL A 1042 -50.41 46.02 -45.31
N THR A 1043 -50.57 45.92 -46.63
CA THR A 1043 -49.53 46.29 -47.59
C THR A 1043 -49.68 47.76 -47.98
N LEU A 1044 -48.60 48.52 -47.82
CA LEU A 1044 -48.52 49.97 -47.99
C LEU A 1044 -47.36 50.34 -48.94
N PRO A 1045 -47.33 51.56 -49.51
CA PRO A 1045 -46.24 51.99 -50.37
C PRO A 1045 -44.94 52.23 -49.61
N THR A 1046 -43.83 52.40 -50.35
CA THR A 1046 -42.47 52.58 -49.82
C THR A 1046 -41.78 53.79 -50.46
N SER A 1047 -42.46 54.95 -50.43
CA SER A 1047 -42.00 56.20 -51.05
C SER A 1047 -41.29 57.15 -50.08
N GLY A 1048 -41.34 56.87 -48.77
CA GLY A 1048 -40.91 57.79 -47.72
C GLY A 1048 -41.92 58.89 -47.37
N ALA A 1049 -43.14 58.85 -47.92
CA ALA A 1049 -44.21 59.79 -47.59
C ALA A 1049 -44.83 59.54 -46.20
N THR A 1050 -45.52 60.54 -45.65
CA THR A 1050 -46.32 60.39 -44.42
C THR A 1050 -47.70 59.83 -44.75
N ILE A 1051 -48.14 58.85 -43.96
CA ILE A 1051 -49.49 58.27 -43.98
C ILE A 1051 -50.17 58.46 -42.63
N HIS A 1052 -51.50 58.43 -42.63
CA HIS A 1052 -52.35 58.53 -41.45
C HIS A 1052 -53.05 57.21 -41.17
N VAL A 1053 -53.18 56.84 -39.90
CA VAL A 1053 -53.81 55.58 -39.46
C VAL A 1053 -54.80 55.88 -38.33
N ARG A 1054 -56.05 55.43 -38.48
CA ARG A 1054 -57.09 55.52 -37.45
C ARG A 1054 -57.51 54.12 -37.00
N LEU A 1055 -57.51 53.90 -35.69
CA LEU A 1055 -58.06 52.70 -35.05
C LEU A 1055 -59.38 53.04 -34.35
N TRP A 1056 -60.48 52.43 -34.78
CA TRP A 1056 -61.77 52.49 -34.09
C TRP A 1056 -61.92 51.32 -33.11
N THR A 1057 -62.60 51.58 -32.00
CA THR A 1057 -63.01 50.61 -30.97
C THR A 1057 -64.52 50.72 -30.72
N LEU A 1058 -65.26 49.64 -30.92
CA LEU A 1058 -66.70 49.54 -30.64
C LEU A 1058 -66.91 48.79 -29.32
N ILE A 1059 -67.61 49.40 -28.39
CA ILE A 1059 -67.91 48.87 -27.05
C ILE A 1059 -69.42 48.61 -26.94
N ASN A 1060 -69.79 47.53 -26.23
CA ASN A 1060 -71.16 47.09 -25.96
C ASN A 1060 -72.04 47.06 -27.22
N GLY A 1061 -71.59 46.32 -28.25
CA GLY A 1061 -72.31 46.16 -29.51
C GLY A 1061 -72.26 47.39 -30.42
N GLY A 1062 -71.35 48.33 -30.17
CA GLY A 1062 -71.24 49.60 -30.90
C GLY A 1062 -72.11 50.73 -30.33
N ALA A 1063 -72.71 50.54 -29.15
CA ALA A 1063 -73.41 51.58 -28.40
C ALA A 1063 -72.48 52.70 -27.91
N ILE A 1064 -71.20 52.38 -27.69
CA ILE A 1064 -70.12 53.34 -27.47
C ILE A 1064 -69.07 53.12 -28.57
N GLN A 1065 -68.64 54.21 -29.22
CA GLN A 1065 -67.65 54.18 -30.29
C GLN A 1065 -66.56 55.20 -30.01
N LEU A 1066 -65.32 54.74 -29.93
CA LEU A 1066 -64.14 55.56 -29.65
C LEU A 1066 -63.09 55.31 -30.75
N HIS A 1067 -62.16 56.24 -30.96
CA HIS A 1067 -61.04 56.04 -31.87
C HIS A 1067 -59.77 56.71 -31.37
N ASN A 1068 -58.64 56.25 -31.89
CA ASN A 1068 -57.34 56.90 -31.78
C ASN A 1068 -56.75 57.12 -33.18
N ASP A 1069 -56.03 58.22 -33.36
CA ASP A 1069 -55.38 58.63 -34.62
C ASP A 1069 -53.85 58.65 -34.49
N TYR A 1070 -53.19 58.26 -35.57
CA TYR A 1070 -51.74 58.09 -35.65
C TYR A 1070 -51.21 58.54 -37.02
N THR A 1071 -49.91 58.80 -37.08
CA THR A 1071 -49.15 59.06 -38.32
C THR A 1071 -47.93 58.16 -38.39
N TYR A 1072 -47.53 57.78 -39.59
CA TYR A 1072 -46.33 56.98 -39.87
C TYR A 1072 -45.65 57.48 -41.13
N THR A 1073 -44.37 57.16 -41.30
CA THR A 1073 -43.63 57.42 -42.54
C THR A 1073 -43.40 56.11 -43.29
N GLU A 1074 -43.60 56.07 -44.60
CA GLU A 1074 -43.37 54.88 -45.42
C GLU A 1074 -41.89 54.44 -45.43
N ALA A 1075 -41.65 53.14 -45.66
CA ALA A 1075 -40.30 52.59 -45.70
C ALA A 1075 -39.48 53.12 -46.89
N THR A 1076 -38.15 53.25 -46.73
CA THR A 1076 -37.21 53.62 -47.82
C THR A 1076 -36.38 52.42 -48.29
N PRO A 1077 -36.00 52.31 -49.58
CA PRO A 1077 -35.18 51.20 -50.09
C PRO A 1077 -33.73 51.14 -49.58
N ALA A 1078 -33.21 49.93 -49.30
CA ALA A 1078 -31.83 49.69 -48.86
C ALA A 1078 -31.35 48.25 -49.17
N ALA A 1079 -30.03 48.03 -49.19
CA ALA A 1079 -29.40 46.74 -49.48
C ALA A 1079 -29.41 45.76 -48.28
N GLY A 1080 -29.36 44.46 -48.55
CA GLY A 1080 -29.07 43.43 -47.55
C GLY A 1080 -27.59 43.39 -47.15
N VAL A 1081 -27.30 42.89 -45.95
CA VAL A 1081 -25.96 42.94 -45.32
C VAL A 1081 -25.59 41.58 -44.73
N ILE A 1082 -24.44 41.00 -45.09
CA ILE A 1082 -23.97 39.70 -44.57
C ILE A 1082 -23.68 39.79 -43.05
N THR A 1083 -24.13 38.78 -42.32
CA THR A 1083 -24.03 38.65 -40.85
C THR A 1083 -23.29 37.40 -40.39
N SER A 1084 -23.20 36.35 -41.21
CA SER A 1084 -22.43 35.14 -40.92
C SER A 1084 -21.97 34.46 -42.23
N PRO A 1085 -20.71 34.01 -42.37
CA PRO A 1085 -19.60 34.17 -41.44
C PRO A 1085 -19.29 35.65 -41.16
N ALA A 1086 -18.55 35.93 -40.09
CA ALA A 1086 -18.16 37.29 -39.76
C ALA A 1086 -17.24 37.86 -40.86
N PRO A 1087 -17.50 39.05 -41.43
CA PRO A 1087 -16.65 39.64 -42.45
C PRO A 1087 -15.16 39.66 -42.06
N SER A 1088 -14.30 39.30 -43.02
CA SER A 1088 -12.85 39.14 -42.85
C SER A 1088 -12.40 37.98 -41.96
N SER A 1089 -13.26 36.99 -41.68
CA SER A 1089 -12.83 35.73 -41.06
C SER A 1089 -12.15 34.77 -42.04
N THR A 1090 -11.37 33.85 -41.50
CA THR A 1090 -11.05 32.59 -42.18
C THR A 1090 -12.28 31.68 -42.21
N LEU A 1091 -12.42 30.88 -43.26
CA LEU A 1091 -13.50 29.91 -43.44
C LEU A 1091 -13.07 28.52 -42.90
N THR A 1092 -14.02 27.76 -42.37
CA THR A 1092 -13.74 26.48 -41.68
C THR A 1092 -13.73 25.26 -42.60
N GLY A 1093 -14.12 25.40 -43.86
CA GLY A 1093 -14.11 24.32 -44.84
C GLY A 1093 -14.58 24.75 -46.22
N ALA A 1094 -14.50 23.84 -47.19
CA ALA A 1094 -14.84 24.10 -48.59
C ALA A 1094 -16.30 24.54 -48.77
N SER A 1095 -17.25 23.97 -48.02
CA SER A 1095 -18.66 24.40 -48.06
C SER A 1095 -18.93 25.43 -46.98
N THR A 1096 -19.27 26.66 -47.39
CA THR A 1096 -19.55 27.78 -46.48
C THR A 1096 -20.95 28.35 -46.75
N THR A 1097 -21.74 28.55 -45.70
CA THR A 1097 -23.08 29.17 -45.80
C THR A 1097 -23.03 30.63 -45.36
N PHE A 1098 -23.23 31.54 -46.32
CA PHE A 1098 -23.38 32.96 -46.07
C PHE A 1098 -24.84 33.27 -45.74
N ASN A 1099 -25.06 34.10 -44.71
CA ASN A 1099 -26.36 34.56 -44.21
C ASN A 1099 -26.34 36.09 -44.16
N TRP A 1100 -27.47 36.72 -44.45
CA TRP A 1100 -27.60 38.18 -44.43
C TRP A 1100 -28.92 38.66 -43.81
N ASN A 1101 -28.95 39.93 -43.42
CA ASN A 1101 -30.18 40.65 -43.14
C ASN A 1101 -30.87 41.07 -44.44
N ALA A 1102 -32.20 41.06 -44.46
CA ALA A 1102 -32.97 41.50 -45.62
C ALA A 1102 -32.81 43.02 -45.88
N GLY A 1103 -32.76 43.40 -47.16
CA GLY A 1103 -32.91 44.79 -47.58
C GLY A 1103 -34.36 45.29 -47.49
N THR A 1104 -34.54 46.61 -47.59
CA THR A 1104 -35.86 47.27 -47.43
C THR A 1104 -36.40 47.82 -48.76
N GLY A 1105 -37.67 48.26 -48.75
CA GLY A 1105 -38.30 48.98 -49.87
C GLY A 1105 -38.70 48.16 -51.10
N GLY A 1106 -38.99 46.86 -50.92
CA GLY A 1106 -39.50 45.99 -51.98
C GLY A 1106 -38.43 45.12 -52.66
N VAL A 1107 -37.54 44.49 -51.88
CA VAL A 1107 -36.56 43.53 -52.41
C VAL A 1107 -37.26 42.37 -53.10
N THR A 1108 -36.88 42.10 -54.34
CA THR A 1108 -37.39 41.00 -55.17
C THR A 1108 -36.38 39.87 -55.35
N ALA A 1109 -35.07 40.14 -55.22
CA ALA A 1109 -34.02 39.11 -55.28
C ALA A 1109 -32.69 39.57 -54.65
N TYR A 1110 -31.86 38.61 -54.27
CA TYR A 1110 -30.42 38.79 -54.01
C TYR A 1110 -29.58 37.96 -55.00
N PHE A 1111 -28.33 38.35 -55.21
CA PHE A 1111 -27.30 37.50 -55.82
C PHE A 1111 -26.05 37.53 -54.96
N LEU A 1112 -25.38 36.39 -54.81
CA LEU A 1112 -24.11 36.26 -54.12
C LEU A 1112 -23.01 35.93 -55.14
N TRP A 1113 -22.03 36.81 -55.24
CA TRP A 1113 -20.84 36.64 -56.07
C TRP A 1113 -19.63 36.38 -55.17
N VAL A 1114 -18.80 35.41 -55.54
CA VAL A 1114 -17.54 35.09 -54.84
C VAL A 1114 -16.43 34.91 -55.86
N GLY A 1115 -15.27 35.53 -55.64
CA GLY A 1115 -14.17 35.53 -56.59
C GLY A 1115 -12.80 35.77 -55.98
N THR A 1116 -11.75 35.48 -56.74
CA THR A 1116 -10.35 35.74 -56.37
C THR A 1116 -9.97 37.22 -56.44
N THR A 1117 -10.87 38.09 -56.92
CA THR A 1117 -10.65 39.54 -57.05
C THR A 1117 -11.90 40.33 -56.63
N ALA A 1118 -11.70 41.58 -56.18
CA ALA A 1118 -12.79 42.43 -55.68
C ALA A 1118 -13.88 42.69 -56.73
N GLY A 1119 -15.11 42.29 -56.43
CA GLY A 1119 -16.25 42.36 -57.36
C GLY A 1119 -16.29 41.24 -58.41
N GLY A 1120 -15.34 40.30 -58.39
CA GLY A 1120 -15.35 39.09 -59.21
C GLY A 1120 -16.38 38.06 -58.75
N TYR A 1121 -16.64 37.07 -59.60
CA TYR A 1121 -17.56 35.95 -59.37
C TYR A 1121 -17.02 34.60 -59.88
N ASP A 1122 -15.70 34.53 -60.10
CA ASP A 1122 -14.96 33.42 -60.69
C ASP A 1122 -14.95 32.13 -59.86
N LEU A 1123 -15.25 32.21 -58.56
CA LEU A 1123 -15.44 31.05 -57.69
C LEU A 1123 -16.93 30.67 -57.56
N ALA A 1124 -17.83 31.66 -57.52
CA ALA A 1124 -19.26 31.44 -57.56
C ALA A 1124 -20.07 32.67 -58.02
N ASN A 1125 -21.15 32.41 -58.76
CA ASN A 1125 -22.22 33.36 -59.06
C ASN A 1125 -23.55 32.65 -58.81
N GLN A 1126 -24.21 32.93 -57.70
CA GLN A 1126 -25.47 32.29 -57.33
C GLN A 1126 -26.61 33.30 -57.13
N GLY A 1127 -27.81 32.92 -57.53
CA GLY A 1127 -29.05 33.70 -57.46
C GLY A 1127 -29.89 33.56 -58.74
N PRO A 1128 -31.07 34.19 -58.83
CA PRO A 1128 -31.68 35.07 -57.83
C PRO A 1128 -32.21 34.31 -56.60
N PHE A 1129 -31.92 34.81 -55.41
CA PHE A 1129 -32.46 34.29 -54.15
C PHE A 1129 -33.58 35.18 -53.61
N THR A 1130 -34.66 34.56 -53.09
CA THR A 1130 -35.69 35.27 -52.31
C THR A 1130 -35.46 35.16 -50.80
N GLY A 1131 -34.78 34.10 -50.34
CA GLY A 1131 -34.29 33.95 -48.98
C GLY A 1131 -33.01 34.75 -48.71
N THR A 1132 -32.58 34.80 -47.45
CA THR A 1132 -31.43 35.61 -47.00
C THR A 1132 -30.20 34.78 -46.62
N SER A 1133 -29.97 33.68 -47.33
CA SER A 1133 -28.80 32.82 -47.16
C SER A 1133 -28.46 32.06 -48.45
N ALA A 1134 -27.17 31.75 -48.65
CA ALA A 1134 -26.69 30.90 -49.74
C ALA A 1134 -25.44 30.10 -49.33
N THR A 1135 -25.39 28.84 -49.75
CA THR A 1135 -24.25 27.95 -49.50
C THR A 1135 -23.37 27.84 -50.74
N VAL A 1136 -22.10 28.14 -50.59
CA VAL A 1136 -21.11 28.16 -51.66
C VAL A 1136 -20.01 27.15 -51.35
N THR A 1137 -19.68 26.31 -52.34
CA THR A 1137 -18.47 25.49 -52.30
C THR A 1137 -17.32 26.29 -52.89
N LEU A 1138 -16.23 26.42 -52.14
CA LEU A 1138 -15.08 27.26 -52.38
C LEU A 1138 -13.80 26.43 -52.36
N PRO A 1139 -12.70 26.90 -52.98
CA PRO A 1139 -11.39 26.27 -52.82
C PRO A 1139 -10.91 26.36 -51.36
N THR A 1140 -9.88 25.56 -51.05
CA THR A 1140 -9.25 25.53 -49.73
C THR A 1140 -7.74 25.63 -49.86
N SER A 1141 -7.27 26.74 -50.43
CA SER A 1141 -5.86 27.04 -50.67
C SER A 1141 -5.24 27.95 -49.61
N GLY A 1142 -6.03 28.46 -48.66
CA GLY A 1142 -5.62 29.54 -47.74
C GLY A 1142 -5.53 30.92 -48.38
N ALA A 1143 -5.99 31.09 -49.63
CA ALA A 1143 -6.01 32.38 -50.32
C ALA A 1143 -7.08 33.34 -49.75
N THR A 1144 -6.91 34.64 -50.01
CA THR A 1144 -7.97 35.63 -49.77
C THR A 1144 -8.97 35.63 -50.92
N ILE A 1145 -10.26 35.66 -50.58
CA ILE A 1145 -11.37 35.73 -51.53
C ILE A 1145 -12.26 36.94 -51.23
N HIS A 1146 -12.94 37.43 -52.26
CA HIS A 1146 -13.85 38.56 -52.21
C HIS A 1146 -15.29 38.08 -52.42
N VAL A 1147 -16.23 38.66 -51.67
CA VAL A 1147 -17.66 38.31 -51.71
C VAL A 1147 -18.49 39.56 -51.89
N ARG A 1148 -19.37 39.60 -52.89
CA ARG A 1148 -20.34 40.68 -53.12
C ARG A 1148 -21.76 40.17 -52.99
N LEU A 1149 -22.56 40.84 -52.14
CA LEU A 1149 -24.00 40.61 -52.03
C LEU A 1149 -24.75 41.72 -52.78
N TRP A 1150 -25.40 41.37 -53.89
CA TRP A 1150 -26.33 42.24 -54.60
C TRP A 1150 -27.74 42.13 -54.03
N THR A 1151 -28.48 43.23 -54.05
CA THR A 1151 -29.90 43.35 -53.68
C THR A 1151 -30.66 44.04 -54.81
N LEU A 1152 -31.63 43.33 -55.42
CA LEU A 1152 -32.51 43.82 -56.47
C LEU A 1152 -33.87 44.18 -55.86
N ILE A 1153 -34.30 45.41 -56.07
CA ILE A 1153 -35.53 45.99 -55.52
C ILE A 1153 -36.49 46.35 -56.67
N ASN A 1154 -37.80 46.14 -56.43
CA ASN A 1154 -38.90 46.41 -57.36
C ASN A 1154 -38.65 45.82 -58.75
N GLY A 1155 -38.39 44.51 -58.81
CA GLY A 1155 -38.16 43.77 -60.06
C GLY A 1155 -36.77 43.99 -60.68
N GLY A 1156 -35.83 44.56 -59.92
CA GLY A 1156 -34.50 44.93 -60.41
C GLY A 1156 -34.39 46.34 -60.98
N ALA A 1157 -35.44 47.17 -60.82
CA ALA A 1157 -35.44 48.58 -61.18
C ALA A 1157 -34.49 49.42 -60.30
N ILE A 1158 -34.23 48.97 -59.07
CA ILE A 1158 -33.18 49.50 -58.19
C ILE A 1158 -32.23 48.34 -57.86
N GLN A 1159 -30.92 48.58 -57.95
CA GLN A 1159 -29.89 47.57 -57.69
C GLN A 1159 -28.82 48.17 -56.78
N LEU A 1160 -28.56 47.52 -55.65
CA LEU A 1160 -27.60 47.94 -54.63
C LEU A 1160 -26.69 46.75 -54.27
N HIS A 1161 -25.49 46.98 -53.74
CA HIS A 1161 -24.61 45.91 -53.29
C HIS A 1161 -23.76 46.30 -52.07
N ASN A 1162 -23.26 45.28 -51.38
CA ASN A 1162 -22.23 45.38 -50.34
C ASN A 1162 -21.10 44.39 -50.62
N ASP A 1163 -19.86 44.76 -50.27
CA ASP A 1163 -18.63 44.00 -50.54
C ASP A 1163 -17.94 43.56 -49.25
N TYR A 1164 -17.31 42.37 -49.29
CA TYR A 1164 -16.66 41.70 -48.17
C TYR A 1164 -15.41 40.93 -48.63
N THR A 1165 -14.56 40.54 -47.67
CA THR A 1165 -13.38 39.68 -47.85
C THR A 1165 -13.39 38.54 -46.85
N TYR A 1166 -12.80 37.39 -47.20
CA TYR A 1166 -12.61 36.22 -46.32
C TYR A 1166 -11.30 35.50 -46.69
N ILE A 1167 -10.81 34.59 -45.85
CA ILE A 1167 -9.68 33.71 -46.15
C ILE A 1167 -10.19 32.27 -46.28
N GLU A 1168 -9.78 31.55 -47.32
CA GLU A 1168 -10.13 30.15 -47.54
C GLU A 1168 -9.61 29.24 -46.40
N ALA A 1169 -10.27 28.09 -46.20
CA ALA A 1169 -9.74 27.03 -45.35
C ALA A 1169 -8.45 26.44 -45.95
N THR A 1170 -7.69 25.68 -45.16
CA THR A 1170 -6.58 24.83 -45.64
C THR A 1170 -6.96 23.34 -45.58
N PRO A 1171 -6.31 22.46 -46.38
CA PRO A 1171 -6.57 21.03 -46.36
C PRO A 1171 -5.85 20.35 -45.20
N ALA A 1172 -6.49 19.38 -44.55
CA ALA A 1172 -5.92 18.59 -43.47
C ALA A 1172 -6.51 17.17 -43.44
N ALA A 1173 -5.69 16.18 -43.10
CA ALA A 1173 -6.14 14.80 -42.94
C ALA A 1173 -7.00 14.62 -41.68
N GLY A 1174 -7.92 13.65 -41.70
CA GLY A 1174 -8.66 13.22 -40.52
C GLY A 1174 -7.74 12.55 -39.48
N VAL A 1175 -8.05 12.72 -38.20
CA VAL A 1175 -7.20 12.31 -37.07
C VAL A 1175 -7.98 11.34 -36.18
N ILE A 1176 -7.42 10.16 -35.88
CA ILE A 1176 -8.06 9.18 -34.98
C ILE A 1176 -8.16 9.75 -33.55
N THR A 1177 -9.35 9.61 -32.96
CA THR A 1177 -9.71 10.11 -31.62
C THR A 1177 -10.09 8.99 -30.64
N SER A 1178 -10.47 7.81 -31.12
CA SER A 1178 -10.77 6.64 -30.29
C SER A 1178 -10.59 5.34 -31.09
N PRO A 1179 -9.88 4.31 -30.59
CA PRO A 1179 -9.08 4.30 -29.36
C PRO A 1179 -7.99 5.37 -29.37
N ALA A 1180 -7.45 5.72 -28.21
CA ALA A 1180 -6.38 6.70 -28.12
C ALA A 1180 -5.11 6.16 -28.83
N PRO A 1181 -4.40 6.95 -29.67
CA PRO A 1181 -3.14 6.54 -30.27
C PRO A 1181 -2.16 5.92 -29.27
N SER A 1182 -1.43 4.90 -29.68
CA SER A 1182 -0.47 4.14 -28.87
C SER A 1182 -1.07 3.35 -27.69
N SER A 1183 -2.40 3.19 -27.62
CA SER A 1183 -3.05 2.34 -26.60
C SER A 1183 -3.05 0.85 -26.96
N LYS A 1184 -3.18 -0.01 -25.92
CA LYS A 1184 -3.52 -1.42 -26.07
C LYS A 1184 -5.03 -1.57 -26.33
N LEU A 1185 -5.39 -2.34 -27.35
CA LEU A 1185 -6.78 -2.62 -27.70
C LEU A 1185 -7.42 -3.56 -26.67
N THR A 1186 -8.69 -3.34 -26.36
CA THR A 1186 -9.41 -4.07 -25.29
C THR A 1186 -10.14 -5.31 -25.77
N SER A 1187 -10.29 -5.51 -27.08
CA SER A 1187 -10.90 -6.72 -27.65
C SER A 1187 -10.58 -6.89 -29.14
N ALA A 1188 -10.75 -8.12 -29.65
CA ALA A 1188 -10.58 -8.44 -31.06
C ALA A 1188 -11.37 -7.52 -32.00
N SER A 1189 -12.61 -7.14 -31.62
CA SER A 1189 -13.46 -6.26 -32.41
C SER A 1189 -13.32 -4.81 -31.93
N THR A 1190 -12.53 -4.02 -32.65
CA THR A 1190 -12.21 -2.63 -32.30
C THR A 1190 -12.85 -1.66 -33.29
N THR A 1191 -13.46 -0.59 -32.78
CA THR A 1191 -14.01 0.51 -33.60
C THR A 1191 -13.12 1.73 -33.52
N PHE A 1192 -12.43 2.03 -34.61
CA PHE A 1192 -11.68 3.27 -34.79
C PHE A 1192 -12.62 4.40 -35.21
N ASN A 1193 -12.44 5.58 -34.62
CA ASN A 1193 -13.21 6.80 -34.86
C ASN A 1193 -12.23 7.96 -35.07
N TRP A 1194 -12.55 8.89 -35.96
CA TRP A 1194 -11.71 10.05 -36.27
C TRP A 1194 -12.51 11.34 -36.43
N ASN A 1195 -11.80 12.47 -36.36
CA ASN A 1195 -12.31 13.76 -36.82
C ASN A 1195 -12.29 13.83 -38.35
N ALA A 1196 -13.26 14.53 -38.95
CA ALA A 1196 -13.29 14.73 -40.40
C ALA A 1196 -12.14 15.65 -40.86
N GLY A 1197 -11.48 15.27 -41.96
CA GLY A 1197 -10.48 16.11 -42.63
C GLY A 1197 -11.10 17.32 -43.32
N THR A 1198 -10.32 18.39 -43.50
CA THR A 1198 -10.73 19.61 -44.22
C THR A 1198 -10.23 19.61 -45.67
N GLY A 1199 -10.91 20.33 -46.56
CA GLY A 1199 -10.42 20.60 -47.92
C GLY A 1199 -11.10 19.83 -49.06
N GLY A 1200 -12.15 19.05 -48.79
CA GLY A 1200 -12.85 18.26 -49.80
C GLY A 1200 -12.47 16.78 -49.76
N VAL A 1201 -12.69 16.14 -48.62
CA VAL A 1201 -12.46 14.70 -48.46
C VAL A 1201 -13.45 13.92 -49.32
N THR A 1202 -12.92 13.06 -50.20
CA THR A 1202 -13.71 12.19 -51.08
C THR A 1202 -13.85 10.77 -50.53
N ALA A 1203 -12.90 10.30 -49.71
CA ALA A 1203 -12.97 9.05 -48.97
C ALA A 1203 -11.92 9.00 -47.84
N TYR A 1204 -12.15 8.13 -46.85
CA TYR A 1204 -11.10 7.61 -45.97
C TYR A 1204 -10.74 6.18 -46.34
N TYR A 1205 -9.51 5.77 -46.07
CA TYR A 1205 -9.11 4.35 -46.02
C TYR A 1205 -8.35 4.11 -44.71
N LEU A 1206 -8.70 3.04 -43.99
CA LEU A 1206 -8.00 2.60 -42.79
C LEU A 1206 -7.20 1.34 -43.14
N TRP A 1207 -5.87 1.45 -43.10
CA TRP A 1207 -4.94 0.35 -43.31
C TRP A 1207 -4.39 -0.11 -41.96
N ILE A 1208 -4.35 -1.41 -41.73
CA ILE A 1208 -3.84 -2.01 -40.50
C ILE A 1208 -2.94 -3.19 -40.85
N GLY A 1209 -1.73 -3.21 -40.32
CA GLY A 1209 -0.74 -4.23 -40.64
C GLY A 1209 0.29 -4.47 -39.55
N THR A 1210 1.06 -5.55 -39.69
CA THR A 1210 2.17 -5.91 -38.80
C THR A 1210 3.43 -5.06 -39.03
N THR A 1211 3.42 -4.15 -40.02
CA THR A 1211 4.52 -3.23 -40.35
C THR A 1211 4.00 -1.84 -40.72
N ALA A 1212 4.83 -0.81 -40.54
CA ALA A 1212 4.44 0.58 -40.81
C ALA A 1212 4.04 0.80 -42.29
N GLY A 1213 2.83 1.34 -42.50
CA GLY A 1213 2.22 1.48 -43.83
C GLY A 1213 1.68 0.18 -44.45
N GLY A 1214 1.75 -0.95 -43.73
CA GLY A 1214 1.14 -2.23 -44.12
C GLY A 1214 -0.39 -2.25 -44.00
N TYR A 1215 -1.01 -3.24 -44.65
CA TYR A 1215 -2.46 -3.47 -44.63
C TYR A 1215 -2.83 -4.97 -44.54
N ASP A 1216 -1.86 -5.80 -44.11
CA ASP A 1216 -1.93 -7.26 -44.04
C ASP A 1216 -2.95 -7.80 -43.02
N LEU A 1217 -3.37 -6.98 -42.04
CA LEU A 1217 -4.42 -7.33 -41.08
C LEU A 1217 -5.78 -6.75 -41.50
N ALA A 1218 -5.82 -5.54 -42.05
CA ALA A 1218 -7.02 -4.97 -42.67
C ALA A 1218 -6.71 -3.88 -43.72
N ASN A 1219 -7.53 -3.84 -44.78
CA ASN A 1219 -7.58 -2.75 -45.75
C ASN A 1219 -9.04 -2.32 -45.94
N MET A 1220 -9.46 -1.30 -45.18
CA MET A 1220 -10.86 -0.86 -45.12
C MET A 1220 -11.04 0.45 -45.90
N GLY A 1221 -11.73 0.39 -47.05
CA GLY A 1221 -12.19 1.59 -47.75
C GLY A 1221 -12.69 1.34 -49.18
N PRO A 1222 -13.27 2.36 -49.84
CA PRO A 1222 -13.48 3.72 -49.36
C PRO A 1222 -14.56 3.81 -48.27
N ILE A 1223 -14.23 4.45 -47.14
CA ILE A 1223 -15.16 4.77 -46.05
C ILE A 1223 -15.64 6.22 -46.25
N SER A 1224 -16.95 6.45 -46.16
CA SER A 1224 -17.58 7.77 -46.27
C SER A 1224 -17.94 8.40 -44.91
N GLY A 1225 -18.01 7.60 -43.85
CA GLY A 1225 -18.15 8.08 -42.47
C GLY A 1225 -16.80 8.36 -41.81
N THR A 1226 -16.82 8.73 -40.52
CA THR A 1226 -15.61 9.00 -39.72
C THR A 1226 -15.33 7.92 -38.68
N SER A 1227 -15.70 6.67 -38.99
CA SER A 1227 -15.46 5.51 -38.13
C SER A 1227 -15.42 4.21 -38.94
N ALA A 1228 -14.67 3.22 -38.46
CA ALA A 1228 -14.66 1.85 -38.99
C ALA A 1228 -14.42 0.83 -37.87
N THR A 1229 -15.26 -0.21 -37.84
CA THR A 1229 -15.05 -1.39 -36.98
C THR A 1229 -14.30 -2.46 -37.75
N VAL A 1230 -13.30 -3.05 -37.11
CA VAL A 1230 -12.44 -4.10 -37.63
C VAL A 1230 -12.34 -5.24 -36.62
N THR A 1231 -12.15 -6.47 -37.10
CA THR A 1231 -11.76 -7.59 -36.23
C THR A 1231 -10.29 -7.90 -36.47
N LEU A 1232 -9.48 -7.82 -35.42
CA LEU A 1232 -8.04 -7.99 -35.43
C LEU A 1232 -7.65 -9.26 -34.66
N PRO A 1233 -6.44 -9.79 -34.85
CA PRO A 1233 -5.91 -10.84 -33.98
C PRO A 1233 -5.78 -10.35 -32.53
N THR A 1234 -5.56 -11.31 -31.62
CA THR A 1234 -5.40 -11.04 -30.18
C THR A 1234 -4.19 -11.76 -29.61
N ASN A 1235 -3.02 -11.51 -30.18
CA ASN A 1235 -1.75 -12.10 -29.76
C ASN A 1235 -0.84 -11.11 -28.98
N GLY A 1236 -1.28 -9.86 -28.81
CA GLY A 1236 -0.54 -8.83 -28.08
C GLY A 1236 0.60 -8.15 -28.87
N ALA A 1237 0.78 -8.44 -30.16
CA ALA A 1237 1.77 -7.75 -30.99
C ALA A 1237 1.44 -6.27 -31.21
N THR A 1238 2.46 -5.50 -31.59
CA THR A 1238 2.28 -4.13 -32.10
C THR A 1238 1.72 -4.18 -33.52
N ILE A 1239 0.70 -3.38 -33.77
CA ILE A 1239 0.11 -3.17 -35.10
C ILE A 1239 0.22 -1.69 -35.49
N HIS A 1240 0.43 -1.47 -36.77
CA HIS A 1240 0.50 -0.14 -37.37
C HIS A 1240 -0.83 0.15 -38.06
N VAL A 1241 -1.39 1.33 -37.79
CA VAL A 1241 -2.69 1.77 -38.30
C VAL A 1241 -2.48 3.09 -39.04
N ARG A 1242 -2.70 3.12 -40.35
CA ARG A 1242 -2.65 4.34 -41.17
C ARG A 1242 -4.05 4.76 -41.57
N LEU A 1243 -4.43 5.99 -41.21
CA LEU A 1243 -5.65 6.64 -41.68
C LEU A 1243 -5.33 7.51 -42.89
N TRP A 1244 -5.60 7.00 -44.09
CA TRP A 1244 -5.58 7.79 -45.31
C TRP A 1244 -6.85 8.63 -45.41
N THR A 1245 -6.68 9.91 -45.67
CA THR A 1245 -7.72 10.88 -46.06
C THR A 1245 -7.47 11.28 -47.51
N TRP A 1246 -8.34 10.87 -48.42
CA TRP A 1246 -8.27 11.30 -49.82
C TRP A 1246 -8.99 12.63 -49.98
N ILE A 1247 -8.25 13.67 -50.37
CA ILE A 1247 -8.75 15.04 -50.54
C ILE A 1247 -8.68 15.40 -52.02
N ASN A 1248 -9.84 15.58 -52.68
CA ASN A 1248 -9.97 15.89 -54.11
C ASN A 1248 -9.14 15.00 -55.08
N GLY A 1249 -8.84 13.75 -54.72
CA GLY A 1249 -7.98 12.87 -55.53
C GLY A 1249 -6.49 12.88 -55.18
N THR A 1250 -6.11 13.46 -54.03
CA THR A 1250 -4.76 13.38 -53.45
C THR A 1250 -4.84 12.73 -52.07
N PRO A 1251 -4.05 11.67 -51.77
CA PRO A 1251 -3.98 11.09 -50.43
C PRO A 1251 -3.12 11.95 -49.49
N LEU A 1252 -3.59 12.16 -48.26
CA LEU A 1252 -2.77 12.50 -47.10
C LEU A 1252 -3.06 11.49 -45.99
N ASP A 1253 -2.05 11.15 -45.19
CA ASP A 1253 -2.11 10.13 -44.15
C ASP A 1253 -1.72 10.66 -42.77
N ASN A 1254 -2.31 10.04 -41.75
CA ASN A 1254 -1.78 10.04 -40.38
C ASN A 1254 -1.48 8.59 -39.98
N ASP A 1255 -0.28 8.35 -39.44
CA ASP A 1255 0.17 7.06 -38.91
C ASP A 1255 -0.04 6.97 -37.39
N TYR A 1256 -0.36 5.77 -36.94
CA TYR A 1256 -0.54 5.42 -35.54
C TYR A 1256 -0.01 4.01 -35.25
N THR A 1257 0.36 3.74 -34.00
CA THR A 1257 0.60 2.40 -33.48
C THR A 1257 -0.44 2.05 -32.42
N TYR A 1258 -0.72 0.76 -32.25
CA TYR A 1258 -1.53 0.20 -31.17
C TYR A 1258 -0.95 -1.17 -30.80
N THR A 1259 -1.23 -1.65 -29.60
CA THR A 1259 -0.95 -3.05 -29.23
C THR A 1259 -2.25 -3.84 -29.35
N GLU A 1260 -2.22 -5.04 -29.94
CA GLU A 1260 -3.39 -5.91 -29.97
C GLU A 1260 -3.91 -6.23 -28.55
N ALA A 1261 -5.19 -6.60 -28.47
CA ALA A 1261 -5.67 -7.27 -27.26
C ALA A 1261 -4.87 -8.56 -27.04
N GLY A 1262 -4.61 -8.90 -25.78
CA GLY A 1262 -4.06 -10.21 -25.41
C GLY A 1262 -5.12 -11.09 -24.78
N PRO A 1263 -4.80 -12.37 -24.51
CA PRO A 1263 -5.32 -13.03 -23.32
C PRO A 1263 -4.93 -12.25 -22.04
#